data_AF-A0A0G0QVB5-F1
#
_entry.id   AF-A0A0G0QVB5-F1
#
_cell.length_a   1.000
_cell.length_b   1.000
_cell.length_c   1.000
_cell.angle_alpha   90.00
_cell.angle_beta   90.00
_cell.angle_gamma   90.00
#
_symmetry.space_group_name_H-M   'P 1'
#
loop_
_entity.id
_entity.type
_entity.pdbx_description
1 polymer ?
#
loop_
_entity_poly.entity_id
_entity_poly.type
_entity_poly.pdbx_seq_one_letter_code
_entity_poly.pdbx_strand_id
1 'polypeptide(L)'
;MAEIAVIATICILSYVLILRNLDFAVYILITLSVLLHKELFSFYRWDLMPIRAFMLALLAAVLTRAVMWFIKERNFPALFQKLKDPVVISIILLWVVRLISIINSKNIQSSIFLLGFFTTSVAAFLLIYFTYKNRPHQILKYLRFYIYTAFTLTLFGWFQFWLYQTKGVIIGALWNIPGNLPRVGATFWDVNHYGALLSALLPLLGVLIITGKSLKGRAVDVLMFISMLAALLLTNSRTAWIMAGVTFLVFISTLLFRKIGSKGVLYLFIALAVISVPFLREYSIKSSPFRARIKQYFHYRMDSFDSHFMLLTGATQIFEKYPLIGGGYGSFFEHFSSTKIAPTYFSRDPAALNTRVPAHTIWGELMAETGILGLTTFTILAISILAALLYGALKLEKKKEFLISTVFFSTIIGWLTAGIFYSYNSEFFWVIFSFIAAWGAGTIYEKFGRNIVFSYFFRSEKIVPLVLGILAIVLIFQNLGRNHLIPYDEAIYAKIAKNMVTKGEYLVQEWKPLAVWYEKPPLYMWMMSGFISVLGAIPLAVRLPSAIMGLLTVMMVYFAGKKMFNKTAGFLSALVLLTTTQYLYYSRSAMTDVTATFFISASLFSYIFVRGKKKNFLWLIPGLFAGFAVMTKGVVGLIPFPVIILCELYLLLTKQTQLSVKALKPFLYILLGWAVIALPWHIYTYKMFGMAFLNQYLGYHVWDRAVNSIEDKGRPFFWYLIVLKVSMRLWFIVLLAALPGAVYNVFKKRRVYVFLLVWALFIFLFFSTAKSKLVWYVIPMYPPLALIAGSFIDKILNYFMGRFRKFDKLWFKLSAIFLIVAVSLAYLFYYRGLVYTSDLTGAEAELLVVKDKTFGTNTKVYIDRMDIPLAMYYTDGPFEVLDFRADKYDRVPIPVYAQKTILLTKKGRFSENVVGFNYKPIVIEERGDWVLWYFISQKEYDAQVAVPAAVNP
;
A
#
# COMPACT_ATOMS: atom_id res chain seq x y z
N MET A 1 -3.98 3.78 53.00
CA MET A 1 -4.96 2.86 53.60
C MET A 1 -6.40 3.23 53.26
N ALA A 2 -6.86 4.46 53.53
CA ALA A 2 -8.23 4.91 53.19
C ALA A 2 -8.57 4.76 51.69
N GLU A 3 -7.70 5.17 50.77
CA GLU A 3 -7.93 5.03 49.32
C GLU A 3 -7.98 3.58 48.84
N ILE A 4 -7.12 2.71 49.38
CA ILE A 4 -7.15 1.26 49.08
C ILE A 4 -8.49 0.69 49.54
N ALA A 5 -8.98 1.10 50.71
CA ALA A 5 -10.31 0.71 51.20
C ALA A 5 -11.42 1.24 50.28
N VAL A 6 -11.33 2.47 49.78
CA VAL A 6 -12.29 3.04 48.80
C VAL A 6 -12.27 2.26 47.50
N ILE A 7 -11.10 2.00 46.90
CA ILE A 7 -10.96 1.23 45.67
C ILE A 7 -11.48 -0.19 45.86
N ALA A 8 -11.12 -0.86 46.96
CA ALA A 8 -11.61 -2.19 47.29
C ALA A 8 -13.14 -2.20 47.44
N THR A 9 -13.70 -1.19 48.11
CA THR A 9 -15.14 -1.02 48.28
C THR A 9 -15.82 -0.83 46.93
N ILE A 10 -15.31 0.04 46.06
CA ILE A 10 -15.83 0.25 44.70
C ILE A 10 -15.76 -1.05 43.90
N CYS A 11 -14.66 -1.78 43.97
CA CYS A 11 -14.50 -3.07 43.30
C CYS A 11 -15.51 -4.10 43.81
N ILE A 12 -15.69 -4.23 45.12
CA ILE A 12 -16.64 -5.18 45.74
C ILE A 12 -18.08 -4.81 45.37
N LEU A 13 -18.48 -3.55 45.52
CA LEU A 13 -19.81 -3.07 45.17
C LEU A 13 -20.09 -3.25 43.66
N SER A 14 -19.11 -2.93 42.82
CA SER A 14 -19.21 -3.15 41.36
C SER A 14 -19.36 -4.62 41.03
N TYR A 15 -18.58 -5.50 41.67
CA TYR A 15 -18.66 -6.95 41.49
C TYR A 15 -20.03 -7.49 41.87
N VAL A 16 -20.54 -7.13 43.05
CA VAL A 16 -21.88 -7.51 43.53
C VAL A 16 -22.94 -7.00 42.56
N LEU A 17 -22.82 -5.76 42.09
CA LEU A 17 -23.74 -5.18 41.14
C LEU A 17 -23.76 -5.95 39.81
N ILE A 18 -22.59 -6.25 39.24
CA ILE A 18 -22.47 -6.96 37.96
C ILE A 18 -23.08 -8.35 38.04
N LEU A 19 -22.97 -9.02 39.20
CA LEU A 19 -23.61 -10.31 39.42
C LEU A 19 -25.13 -10.19 39.59
N ARG A 20 -25.64 -9.19 40.32
CA ARG A 20 -27.07 -9.02 40.59
C ARG A 20 -27.86 -8.41 39.43
N ASN A 21 -27.34 -7.34 38.82
CA ASN A 21 -28.03 -6.59 37.76
C ASN A 21 -27.03 -6.12 36.70
N LEU A 22 -26.79 -7.00 35.73
CA LEU A 22 -25.86 -6.75 34.63
C LEU A 22 -26.31 -5.59 33.73
N ASP A 23 -27.62 -5.43 33.50
CA ASP A 23 -28.13 -4.35 32.65
C ASP A 23 -27.86 -2.97 33.27
N PHE A 24 -28.08 -2.82 34.58
CA PHE A 24 -27.71 -1.60 35.30
C PHE A 24 -26.20 -1.37 35.32
N ALA A 25 -25.41 -2.43 35.52
CA ALA A 25 -23.96 -2.36 35.49
C ALA A 25 -23.42 -1.84 34.14
N VAL A 26 -24.06 -2.17 33.01
CA VAL A 26 -23.67 -1.64 31.69
C VAL A 26 -23.91 -0.14 31.57
N TYR A 27 -24.98 0.41 32.14
CA TYR A 27 -25.18 1.87 32.18
C TYR A 27 -24.10 2.57 33.01
N ILE A 28 -23.67 1.97 34.12
CA ILE A 28 -22.53 2.47 34.91
C ILE A 28 -21.24 2.40 34.09
N LEU A 29 -20.98 1.27 33.42
CA LEU A 29 -19.80 1.11 32.56
C LEU A 29 -19.71 2.23 31.51
N ILE A 30 -20.82 2.52 30.83
CA ILE A 30 -20.89 3.61 29.84
C ILE A 30 -20.56 4.95 30.48
N THR A 31 -21.19 5.25 31.62
CA THR A 31 -20.99 6.51 32.33
C THR A 31 -19.54 6.69 32.79
N LEU A 32 -18.93 5.65 33.37
CA LEU A 32 -17.54 5.71 33.83
C LEU A 32 -16.55 5.77 32.65
N SER A 33 -16.86 5.17 31.51
CA SER A 33 -15.95 5.10 30.35
C SER A 33 -15.67 6.43 29.67
N VAL A 34 -16.38 7.50 30.05
CA VAL A 34 -16.18 8.85 29.53
C VAL A 34 -15.61 9.84 30.57
N LEU A 35 -15.44 9.41 31.82
CA LEU A 35 -14.85 10.21 32.89
C LEU A 35 -13.34 9.97 32.93
N LEU A 36 -12.62 10.47 31.92
CA LEU A 36 -11.21 10.15 31.66
C LEU A 36 -10.22 11.28 32.01
N HIS A 37 -10.64 12.26 32.81
CA HIS A 37 -9.79 13.37 33.25
C HIS A 37 -9.02 12.98 34.51
N LYS A 38 -7.70 12.85 34.39
CA LYS A 38 -6.83 12.36 35.47
C LYS A 38 -6.96 13.18 36.76
N GLU A 39 -6.94 14.51 36.64
CA GLU A 39 -7.00 15.39 37.82
C GLU A 39 -8.38 15.45 38.49
N LEU A 40 -9.46 15.19 37.74
CA LEU A 40 -10.82 15.35 38.28
C LEU A 40 -11.38 14.04 38.84
N PHE A 41 -10.96 12.90 38.29
CA PHE A 41 -11.58 11.61 38.59
C PHE A 41 -10.61 10.57 39.13
N SER A 42 -9.30 10.80 39.15
CA SER A 42 -8.35 9.81 39.69
C SER A 42 -8.40 9.75 41.22
N PHE A 43 -8.24 8.54 41.78
CA PHE A 43 -8.13 8.32 43.22
C PHE A 43 -6.74 8.66 43.82
N TYR A 44 -5.76 9.15 43.02
CA TYR A 44 -4.39 9.62 43.35
C TYR A 44 -3.16 8.66 43.13
N ARG A 45 -1.97 9.28 43.02
CA ARG A 45 -0.57 8.82 42.71
C ARG A 45 -0.31 7.85 41.54
N TRP A 46 -1.33 7.20 40.97
CA TRP A 46 -1.15 6.13 39.97
C TRP A 46 -2.01 6.28 38.70
N ASP A 47 -2.63 7.43 38.47
CA ASP A 47 -3.55 7.62 37.33
C ASP A 47 -4.66 6.54 37.27
N LEU A 48 -5.08 6.01 38.43
CA LEU A 48 -6.12 4.97 38.51
C LEU A 48 -7.50 5.63 38.43
N MET A 49 -8.20 5.36 37.34
CA MET A 49 -9.53 5.91 37.05
C MET A 49 -10.64 5.01 37.58
N PRO A 50 -11.83 5.55 37.92
CA PRO A 50 -12.98 4.77 38.41
C PRO A 50 -13.39 3.64 37.47
N ILE A 51 -13.31 3.89 36.16
CA ILE A 51 -13.56 2.88 35.14
C ILE A 51 -12.60 1.68 35.26
N ARG A 52 -11.33 1.88 35.65
CA ARG A 52 -10.36 0.79 35.77
C ARG A 52 -10.68 -0.12 36.95
N ALA A 53 -11.09 0.45 38.09
CA ALA A 53 -11.58 -0.32 39.23
C ALA A 53 -12.83 -1.13 38.87
N PHE A 54 -13.79 -0.50 38.17
CA PHE A 54 -14.98 -1.17 37.67
C PHE A 54 -14.65 -2.32 36.70
N MET A 55 -13.70 -2.11 35.79
CA MET A 55 -13.25 -3.11 34.80
C MET A 55 -12.54 -4.31 35.44
N LEU A 56 -11.82 -4.12 36.55
CA LEU A 56 -11.28 -5.22 37.37
C LEU A 56 -12.39 -6.04 38.02
N ALA A 57 -13.38 -5.37 38.62
CA ALA A 57 -14.56 -6.04 39.18
C ALA A 57 -15.35 -6.80 38.10
N LEU A 58 -15.43 -6.24 36.89
CA LEU A 58 -16.05 -6.88 35.73
C LEU A 58 -15.29 -8.14 35.30
N LEU A 59 -13.96 -8.09 35.24
CA LEU A 59 -13.14 -9.27 34.96
C LEU A 59 -13.42 -10.38 35.98
N ALA A 60 -13.41 -10.06 37.28
CA ALA A 60 -13.73 -11.00 38.34
C ALA A 60 -15.13 -11.60 38.17
N ALA A 61 -16.15 -10.77 37.90
CA ALA A 61 -17.52 -11.23 37.68
C ALA A 61 -17.68 -12.13 36.45
N VAL A 62 -16.94 -11.85 35.36
CA VAL A 62 -16.90 -12.70 34.16
C VAL A 62 -16.30 -14.06 34.48
N LEU A 63 -15.20 -14.09 35.24
CA LEU A 63 -14.56 -15.34 35.68
C LEU A 63 -15.51 -16.14 36.58
N THR A 64 -16.15 -15.52 37.57
CA THR A 64 -17.14 -16.19 38.44
C THR A 64 -18.29 -16.78 37.61
N ARG A 65 -18.85 -16.01 36.67
CA ARG A 65 -19.90 -16.51 35.78
C ARG A 65 -19.43 -17.68 34.91
N ALA A 66 -18.20 -17.61 34.40
CA ALA A 66 -17.63 -18.69 33.59
C ALA A 66 -17.43 -19.97 34.40
N VAL A 67 -16.89 -19.86 35.62
CA VAL A 67 -16.70 -20.98 36.56
C VAL A 67 -18.05 -21.57 36.98
N MET A 68 -19.02 -20.74 37.38
CA MET A 68 -20.37 -21.22 37.74
C MET A 68 -21.06 -21.92 36.57
N TRP A 69 -20.95 -21.37 35.36
CA TRP A 69 -21.48 -22.00 34.15
C TRP A 69 -20.81 -23.35 33.88
N PHE A 70 -19.49 -23.44 34.05
CA PHE A 70 -18.73 -24.68 33.87
C PHE A 70 -19.12 -25.76 34.89
N ILE A 71 -19.23 -25.39 36.17
CA ILE A 71 -19.67 -26.28 37.26
C ILE A 71 -21.09 -26.80 37.00
N LYS A 72 -22.00 -25.92 36.55
CA LYS A 72 -23.42 -26.25 36.33
C LYS A 72 -23.63 -27.13 35.11
N GLU A 73 -23.06 -26.76 33.96
CA GLU A 73 -23.36 -27.43 32.69
C GLU A 73 -22.54 -28.71 32.49
N ARG A 74 -21.31 -28.77 33.01
CA ARG A 74 -20.32 -29.84 32.75
C ARG A 74 -20.18 -30.22 31.26
N ASN A 75 -20.56 -29.32 30.36
CA ASN A 75 -20.72 -29.60 28.93
C ASN A 75 -19.56 -28.98 28.15
N PHE A 76 -18.42 -29.67 28.17
CA PHE A 76 -17.25 -29.31 27.37
C PHE A 76 -17.58 -29.11 25.88
N PRO A 77 -18.40 -29.97 25.22
CA PRO A 77 -18.80 -29.75 23.84
C PRO A 77 -19.45 -28.38 23.58
N ALA A 78 -20.35 -27.93 24.47
CA ALA A 78 -21.01 -26.62 24.34
C ALA A 78 -20.03 -25.44 24.50
N LEU A 79 -19.03 -25.58 25.38
CA LEU A 79 -17.95 -24.59 25.53
C LEU A 79 -17.13 -24.49 24.24
N PHE A 80 -16.71 -25.63 23.70
CA PHE A 80 -15.97 -25.68 22.44
C PHE A 80 -16.78 -25.11 21.27
N GLN A 81 -18.11 -25.24 21.27
CA GLN A 81 -18.96 -24.65 20.25
C GLN A 81 -19.00 -23.11 20.34
N LYS A 82 -19.01 -22.53 21.55
CA LYS A 82 -18.89 -21.07 21.74
C LYS A 82 -17.51 -20.55 21.33
N LEU A 83 -16.46 -21.33 21.58
CA LEU A 83 -15.08 -21.02 21.18
C LEU A 83 -14.81 -21.19 19.67
N LYS A 84 -15.78 -21.69 18.89
CA LYS A 84 -15.67 -21.74 17.40
C LYS A 84 -16.03 -20.43 16.72
N ASP A 85 -16.52 -19.43 17.44
CA ASP A 85 -16.86 -18.13 16.86
C ASP A 85 -15.58 -17.37 16.43
N PRO A 86 -15.38 -17.02 15.15
CA PRO A 86 -14.18 -16.31 14.68
C PRO A 86 -13.93 -14.98 15.38
N VAL A 87 -14.98 -14.26 15.80
CA VAL A 87 -14.81 -13.00 16.55
C VAL A 87 -14.17 -13.31 17.91
N VAL A 88 -14.65 -14.35 18.59
CA VAL A 88 -14.14 -14.82 19.88
C VAL A 88 -12.73 -15.39 19.74
N ILE A 89 -12.50 -16.26 18.74
CA ILE A 89 -11.17 -16.82 18.45
C ILE A 89 -10.18 -15.68 18.18
N SER A 90 -10.55 -14.70 17.35
CA SER A 90 -9.60 -13.65 16.94
C SER A 90 -9.23 -12.74 18.10
N ILE A 91 -10.18 -12.40 18.99
CA ILE A 91 -9.87 -11.57 20.15
C ILE A 91 -9.08 -12.32 21.23
N ILE A 92 -9.35 -13.62 21.42
CA ILE A 92 -8.54 -14.49 22.30
C ILE A 92 -7.14 -14.67 21.73
N LEU A 93 -7.01 -14.95 20.43
CA LEU A 93 -5.71 -15.07 19.77
C LEU A 93 -4.91 -13.77 19.84
N LEU A 94 -5.56 -12.61 19.66
CA LEU A 94 -4.92 -11.32 19.82
C LEU A 94 -4.39 -11.13 21.26
N TRP A 95 -5.15 -11.56 22.27
CA TRP A 95 -4.70 -11.57 23.66
C TRP A 95 -3.52 -12.52 23.88
N VAL A 96 -3.58 -13.74 23.35
CA VAL A 96 -2.47 -14.72 23.42
C VAL A 96 -1.21 -14.18 22.75
N VAL A 97 -1.32 -13.57 21.56
CA VAL A 97 -0.17 -13.00 20.86
C VAL A 97 0.43 -11.84 21.67
N ARG A 98 -0.41 -10.97 22.25
CA ARG A 98 0.06 -9.90 23.15
C ARG A 98 0.78 -10.47 24.37
N LEU A 99 0.26 -11.54 24.98
CA LEU A 99 0.91 -12.23 26.10
C LEU A 99 2.27 -12.82 25.69
N ILE A 100 2.34 -13.55 24.58
CA ILE A 100 3.58 -14.15 24.07
C ILE A 100 4.60 -13.07 23.71
N SER A 101 4.17 -11.93 23.17
CA SER A 101 5.08 -10.85 22.78
C SER A 101 5.89 -10.29 23.96
N ILE A 102 5.39 -10.42 25.19
CA ILE A 102 6.06 -9.92 26.41
C ILE A 102 7.46 -10.51 26.58
N ILE A 103 7.74 -11.69 25.99
CA ILE A 103 9.08 -12.29 25.96
C ILE A 103 10.14 -11.32 25.41
N ASN A 104 9.78 -10.42 24.49
CA ASN A 104 10.69 -9.44 23.89
C ASN A 104 10.66 -8.06 24.59
N SER A 105 9.89 -7.92 25.68
CA SER A 105 9.72 -6.64 26.37
C SER A 105 11.00 -6.19 27.06
N LYS A 106 11.34 -4.92 26.90
CA LYS A 106 12.40 -4.24 27.67
C LYS A 106 11.86 -3.58 28.95
N ASN A 107 10.54 -3.55 29.16
CA ASN A 107 9.90 -2.95 30.33
C ASN A 107 8.72 -3.83 30.79
N ILE A 108 9.04 -4.86 31.58
CA ILE A 108 8.08 -5.88 32.00
C ILE A 108 6.90 -5.27 32.78
N GLN A 109 7.16 -4.25 33.62
CA GLN A 109 6.13 -3.60 34.44
C GLN A 109 5.08 -2.94 33.54
N SER A 110 5.52 -2.17 32.55
CA SER A 110 4.64 -1.52 31.59
C SER A 110 3.86 -2.52 30.75
N SER A 111 4.51 -3.60 30.33
CA SER A 111 3.88 -4.71 29.60
C SER A 111 2.76 -5.38 30.42
N ILE A 112 3.00 -5.64 31.70
CA ILE A 112 2.01 -6.26 32.59
C ILE A 112 0.81 -5.32 32.79
N PHE A 113 1.02 -4.03 33.05
CA PHE A 113 -0.08 -3.07 33.20
C PHE A 113 -0.92 -2.95 31.92
N LEU A 114 -0.27 -2.83 30.76
CA LEU A 114 -0.98 -2.69 29.50
C LEU A 114 -1.70 -3.99 29.10
N LEU A 115 -1.10 -5.15 29.37
CA LEU A 115 -1.76 -6.45 29.20
C LEU A 115 -2.95 -6.58 30.16
N GLY A 116 -2.84 -6.11 31.41
CA GLY A 116 -3.94 -6.07 32.36
C GLY A 116 -5.13 -5.25 31.86
N PHE A 117 -4.86 -4.02 31.38
CA PHE A 117 -5.86 -3.19 30.70
C PHE A 117 -6.54 -3.95 29.54
N PHE A 118 -5.74 -4.56 28.67
CA PHE A 118 -6.28 -5.27 27.53
C PHE A 118 -7.09 -6.51 27.95
N THR A 119 -6.66 -7.22 28.99
CA THR A 119 -7.37 -8.38 29.55
C THR A 119 -8.76 -7.99 30.05
N THR A 120 -8.88 -6.87 30.78
CA THR A 120 -10.20 -6.36 31.20
C THR A 120 -11.06 -5.93 30.01
N SER A 121 -10.45 -5.37 28.96
CA SER A 121 -11.15 -4.99 27.72
C SER A 121 -11.67 -6.22 26.96
N VAL A 122 -10.90 -7.30 26.89
CA VAL A 122 -11.33 -8.59 26.33
C VAL A 122 -12.47 -9.18 27.14
N ALA A 123 -12.40 -9.14 28.48
CA ALA A 123 -13.48 -9.62 29.34
C ALA A 123 -14.78 -8.83 29.13
N ALA A 124 -14.71 -7.49 29.07
CA ALA A 124 -15.85 -6.63 28.76
C ALA A 124 -16.42 -6.94 27.37
N PHE A 125 -15.55 -7.11 26.36
CA PHE A 125 -15.97 -7.45 25.01
C PHE A 125 -16.73 -8.78 24.99
N LEU A 126 -16.17 -9.84 25.59
CA LEU A 126 -16.80 -11.16 25.62
C LEU A 126 -18.12 -11.15 26.41
N LEU A 127 -18.17 -10.44 27.53
CA LEU A 127 -19.38 -10.28 28.33
C LEU A 127 -20.50 -9.61 27.52
N ILE A 128 -20.20 -8.47 26.87
CA ILE A 128 -21.17 -7.74 26.05
C ILE A 128 -21.59 -8.60 24.85
N TYR A 129 -20.63 -9.22 24.17
CA TYR A 129 -20.89 -10.05 22.99
C TYR A 129 -21.80 -11.23 23.30
N PHE A 130 -21.50 -12.05 24.31
CA PHE A 130 -22.31 -13.22 24.60
C PHE A 130 -23.66 -12.88 25.25
N THR A 131 -23.74 -11.81 26.04
CA THR A 131 -24.98 -11.43 26.73
C THR A 131 -25.97 -10.76 25.79
N TYR A 132 -25.50 -9.84 24.93
CA TYR A 132 -26.39 -8.95 24.19
C TYR A 132 -26.49 -9.24 22.70
N LYS A 133 -25.70 -10.15 22.11
CA LYS A 133 -25.83 -10.48 20.68
C LYS A 133 -27.28 -10.89 20.33
N ASN A 134 -27.95 -11.69 21.15
CA ASN A 134 -29.34 -12.10 20.89
C ASN A 134 -30.38 -11.02 21.29
N ARG A 135 -29.94 -9.83 21.70
CA ARG A 135 -30.79 -8.69 22.13
C ARG A 135 -30.39 -7.39 21.41
N PRO A 136 -30.41 -7.34 20.06
CA PRO A 136 -29.90 -6.20 19.29
C PRO A 136 -30.62 -4.87 19.60
N HIS A 137 -31.91 -4.93 19.99
CA HIS A 137 -32.64 -3.74 20.42
C HIS A 137 -32.09 -3.14 21.72
N GLN A 138 -31.62 -3.96 22.66
CA GLN A 138 -31.03 -3.49 23.90
C GLN A 138 -29.68 -2.81 23.64
N ILE A 139 -28.88 -3.33 22.70
CA ILE A 139 -27.63 -2.69 22.27
C ILE A 139 -27.88 -1.26 21.76
N LEU A 140 -28.92 -1.06 20.95
CA LEU A 140 -29.27 0.27 20.46
C LEU A 140 -29.74 1.21 21.58
N LYS A 141 -30.36 0.70 22.65
CA LYS A 141 -30.69 1.50 23.85
C LYS A 141 -29.42 1.94 24.56
N TYR A 142 -28.44 1.05 24.74
CA TYR A 142 -27.15 1.39 25.34
C TYR A 142 -26.39 2.42 24.52
N LEU A 143 -26.31 2.27 23.20
CA LEU A 143 -25.67 3.27 22.34
C LEU A 143 -26.41 4.61 22.34
N ARG A 144 -27.74 4.62 22.47
CA ARG A 144 -28.51 5.85 22.63
C ARG A 144 -28.25 6.52 23.98
N PHE A 145 -28.14 5.75 25.05
CA PHE A 145 -27.72 6.26 26.35
C PHE A 145 -26.30 6.84 26.27
N TYR A 146 -25.39 6.18 25.55
CA TYR A 146 -24.04 6.70 25.28
C TYR A 146 -24.08 8.07 24.58
N ILE A 147 -24.97 8.25 23.59
CA ILE A 147 -25.19 9.54 22.93
C ILE A 147 -25.67 10.60 23.94
N TYR A 148 -26.59 10.26 24.84
CA TYR A 148 -27.03 11.19 25.90
C TYR A 148 -25.88 11.57 26.83
N THR A 149 -25.08 10.60 27.27
CA THR A 149 -23.90 10.86 28.08
C THR A 149 -22.91 11.79 27.36
N ALA A 150 -22.62 11.53 26.08
CA ALA A 150 -21.74 12.37 25.28
C ALA A 150 -22.31 13.78 25.06
N PHE A 151 -23.62 13.93 24.97
CA PHE A 151 -24.27 15.24 24.92
C PHE A 151 -24.17 15.98 26.25
N THR A 152 -24.35 15.32 27.40
CA THR A 152 -24.11 15.94 28.72
C THR A 152 -22.67 16.45 28.84
N LEU A 153 -21.69 15.69 28.36
CA LEU A 153 -20.29 16.15 28.29
C LEU A 153 -20.11 17.35 27.37
N THR A 154 -20.87 17.38 26.28
CA THR A 154 -20.87 18.51 25.35
C THR A 154 -21.39 19.76 26.03
N LEU A 155 -22.47 19.67 26.81
CA LEU A 155 -22.98 20.78 27.63
C LEU A 155 -21.94 21.23 28.67
N PHE A 156 -21.24 20.30 29.31
CA PHE A 156 -20.13 20.63 30.20
C PHE A 156 -18.97 21.31 29.45
N GLY A 157 -18.66 20.87 28.23
CA GLY A 157 -17.68 21.53 27.36
C GLY A 157 -18.08 22.95 26.98
N TRP A 158 -19.36 23.18 26.71
CA TRP A 158 -19.90 24.54 26.49
C TRP A 158 -19.78 25.41 27.75
N PHE A 159 -20.04 24.84 28.92
CA PHE A 159 -19.84 25.51 30.20
C PHE A 159 -18.36 25.89 30.41
N GLN A 160 -17.42 24.98 30.14
CA GLN A 160 -15.98 25.27 30.20
C GLN A 160 -15.61 26.41 29.24
N PHE A 161 -16.09 26.36 28.00
CA PHE A 161 -15.83 27.38 27.00
C PHE A 161 -16.39 28.74 27.42
N TRP A 162 -17.65 28.78 27.89
CA TRP A 162 -18.28 29.99 28.40
C TRP A 162 -17.53 30.59 29.60
N LEU A 163 -17.12 29.74 30.55
CA LEU A 163 -16.39 30.18 31.74
C LEU A 163 -15.03 30.80 31.38
N TYR A 164 -14.33 30.22 30.41
CA TYR A 164 -13.08 30.77 29.90
C TYR A 164 -13.29 32.11 29.19
N GLN A 165 -14.30 32.21 28.32
CA GLN A 165 -14.58 33.47 27.60
C GLN A 165 -15.04 34.60 28.52
N THR A 166 -15.76 34.29 29.60
CA THR A 166 -16.33 35.30 30.50
C THR A 166 -15.42 35.65 31.68
N LYS A 167 -14.68 34.67 32.23
CA LYS A 167 -13.88 34.83 33.45
C LYS A 167 -12.40 34.50 33.27
N GLY A 168 -11.97 34.03 32.10
CA GLY A 168 -10.59 33.58 31.88
C GLY A 168 -10.22 32.29 32.61
N VAL A 169 -11.17 31.61 33.27
CA VAL A 169 -10.91 30.43 34.11
C VAL A 169 -10.92 29.16 33.26
N ILE A 170 -9.87 28.35 33.40
CA ILE A 170 -9.76 27.03 32.77
C ILE A 170 -10.13 25.97 33.81
N ILE A 171 -11.13 25.14 33.51
CA ILE A 171 -11.53 24.00 34.35
C ILE A 171 -11.52 22.74 33.49
N GLY A 172 -10.91 21.66 34.00
CA GLY A 172 -10.80 20.39 33.27
C GLY A 172 -10.00 20.53 31.98
N ALA A 173 -10.37 19.77 30.95
CA ALA A 173 -9.59 19.69 29.72
C ALA A 173 -9.97 20.75 28.68
N LEU A 174 -9.79 22.03 29.03
CA LEU A 174 -9.85 23.13 28.07
C LEU A 174 -8.42 23.59 27.75
N TRP A 175 -7.96 23.35 26.52
CA TRP A 175 -6.57 23.65 26.13
C TRP A 175 -6.50 25.01 25.44
N ASN A 176 -5.91 26.00 26.12
CA ASN A 176 -5.69 27.32 25.56
C ASN A 176 -4.62 27.28 24.45
N ILE A 177 -4.88 27.98 23.33
CA ILE A 177 -3.92 28.15 22.24
C ILE A 177 -3.74 29.65 22.03
N PRO A 178 -2.53 30.20 22.22
CA PRO A 178 -2.27 31.61 21.97
C PRO A 178 -2.75 32.05 20.58
N GLY A 179 -3.51 33.15 20.53
CA GLY A 179 -4.04 33.71 19.28
C GLY A 179 -5.13 32.89 18.58
N ASN A 180 -5.65 31.83 19.19
CA ASN A 180 -6.70 30.97 18.61
C ASN A 180 -7.77 30.60 19.65
N LEU A 181 -8.90 30.05 19.19
CA LEU A 181 -9.93 29.51 20.08
C LEU A 181 -9.38 28.32 20.91
N PRO A 182 -9.76 28.21 22.19
CA PRO A 182 -9.37 27.10 23.03
C PRO A 182 -9.98 25.78 22.53
N ARG A 183 -9.28 24.67 22.76
CA ARG A 183 -9.78 23.34 22.40
C ARG A 183 -10.59 22.76 23.54
N VAL A 184 -11.81 22.31 23.24
CA VAL A 184 -12.73 21.74 24.23
C VAL A 184 -12.55 20.23 24.33
N GLY A 185 -12.14 19.72 25.49
CA GLY A 185 -11.98 18.29 25.80
C GLY A 185 -12.98 17.72 26.80
N ALA A 186 -13.82 18.55 27.43
CA ALA A 186 -14.77 18.12 28.46
C ALA A 186 -14.09 17.35 29.61
N THR A 187 -14.48 16.09 29.82
CA THR A 187 -13.95 15.18 30.84
C THR A 187 -12.83 14.27 30.33
N PHE A 188 -12.24 14.55 29.17
CA PHE A 188 -11.12 13.77 28.63
C PHE A 188 -9.82 14.52 28.84
N TRP A 189 -8.82 13.90 29.47
CA TRP A 189 -7.48 14.49 29.58
C TRP A 189 -6.91 14.93 28.22
N ASP A 190 -7.10 14.09 27.19
CA ASP A 190 -6.71 14.40 25.81
C ASP A 190 -7.94 14.73 24.97
N VAL A 191 -7.97 15.98 24.47
CA VAL A 191 -9.04 16.52 23.62
C VAL A 191 -9.28 15.69 22.34
N ASN A 192 -8.26 14.98 21.85
CA ASN A 192 -8.39 14.11 20.68
C ASN A 192 -9.23 12.86 20.96
N HIS A 193 -9.19 12.32 22.18
CA HIS A 193 -10.05 11.20 22.57
C HIS A 193 -11.52 11.62 22.64
N TYR A 194 -11.79 12.84 23.13
CA TYR A 194 -13.13 13.40 23.10
C TYR A 194 -13.64 13.59 21.66
N GLY A 195 -12.80 14.16 20.78
CA GLY A 195 -13.11 14.26 19.36
C GLY A 195 -13.41 12.90 18.73
N ALA A 196 -12.61 11.87 19.04
CA ALA A 196 -12.84 10.51 18.54
C ALA A 196 -14.15 9.89 19.05
N LEU A 197 -14.55 10.16 20.30
CA LEU A 197 -15.85 9.75 20.83
C LEU A 197 -17.00 10.40 20.05
N LEU A 198 -16.95 11.74 19.88
CA LEU A 198 -17.98 12.48 19.15
C LEU A 198 -18.09 11.99 17.70
N SER A 199 -16.96 11.82 17.01
CA SER A 199 -16.92 11.29 15.65
C SER A 199 -17.47 9.87 15.53
N ALA A 200 -17.43 9.06 16.59
CA ALA A 200 -18.02 7.72 16.60
C ALA A 200 -19.55 7.75 16.74
N LEU A 201 -20.08 8.67 17.54
CA LEU A 201 -21.49 8.70 17.95
C LEU A 201 -22.37 9.60 17.07
N LEU A 202 -21.83 10.73 16.58
CA LEU A 202 -22.54 11.67 15.70
C LEU A 202 -23.18 11.00 14.48
N PRO A 203 -22.49 10.10 13.74
CA PRO A 203 -23.09 9.41 12.60
C PRO A 203 -24.33 8.59 12.98
N LEU A 204 -24.31 7.93 14.14
CA LEU A 204 -25.45 7.16 14.62
C LEU A 204 -26.62 8.07 14.98
N LEU A 205 -26.36 9.20 15.65
CA LEU A 205 -27.37 10.22 15.93
C LEU A 205 -28.01 10.74 14.64
N GLY A 206 -27.21 11.00 13.59
CA GLY A 206 -27.70 11.36 12.26
C GLY A 206 -28.69 10.34 11.68
N VAL A 207 -28.41 9.04 11.80
CA VAL A 207 -29.36 7.99 11.37
C VAL A 207 -30.61 7.93 12.26
N LEU A 208 -30.48 8.18 13.56
CA LEU A 208 -31.64 8.25 14.46
C LEU A 208 -32.57 9.42 14.09
N ILE A 209 -32.01 10.58 13.69
CA ILE A 209 -32.80 11.72 13.16
C ILE A 209 -33.57 11.30 11.90
N ILE A 210 -32.89 10.65 10.94
CA ILE A 210 -33.48 10.22 9.66
C ILE A 210 -34.58 9.15 9.86
N THR A 211 -34.44 8.31 10.88
CA THR A 211 -35.35 7.17 11.14
C THR A 211 -36.36 7.43 12.25
N GLY A 212 -36.30 8.61 12.88
CA GLY A 212 -37.19 9.02 13.97
C GLY A 212 -38.63 9.20 13.50
N LYS A 213 -39.58 8.72 14.29
CA LYS A 213 -41.02 8.80 13.97
C LYS A 213 -41.69 10.08 14.48
N SER A 214 -41.28 10.61 15.64
CA SER A 214 -41.90 11.80 16.24
C SER A 214 -41.17 13.09 15.83
N LEU A 215 -41.92 14.17 15.58
CA LEU A 215 -41.34 15.49 15.28
C LEU A 215 -40.55 16.03 16.48
N LYS A 216 -41.15 15.97 17.69
CA LYS A 216 -40.50 16.40 18.94
C LYS A 216 -39.19 15.67 19.19
N GLY A 217 -39.17 14.35 19.02
CA GLY A 217 -37.95 13.54 19.21
C GLY A 217 -36.86 13.91 18.20
N ARG A 218 -37.23 14.09 16.92
CA ARG A 218 -36.28 14.53 15.89
C ARG A 218 -35.71 15.93 16.17
N ALA A 219 -36.52 16.87 16.67
CA ALA A 219 -36.05 18.20 17.02
C ALA A 219 -34.99 18.16 18.14
N VAL A 220 -35.21 17.35 19.18
CA VAL A 220 -34.23 17.13 20.25
C VAL A 220 -32.95 16.49 19.71
N ASP A 221 -33.09 15.42 18.90
CA ASP A 221 -31.94 14.73 18.32
C ASP A 221 -31.12 15.68 17.39
N VAL A 222 -31.78 16.59 16.64
CA VAL A 222 -31.13 17.61 15.81
C VAL A 222 -30.38 18.64 16.66
N LEU A 223 -30.98 19.14 17.74
CA LEU A 223 -30.33 20.09 18.64
C LEU A 223 -29.08 19.48 19.28
N MET A 224 -29.18 18.22 19.73
CA MET A 224 -28.04 17.45 20.22
C MET A 224 -26.96 17.31 19.15
N PHE A 225 -27.35 16.98 17.91
CA PHE A 225 -26.42 16.80 16.79
C PHE A 225 -25.65 18.09 16.48
N ILE A 226 -26.35 19.23 16.38
CA ILE A 226 -25.72 20.53 16.11
C ILE A 226 -24.73 20.89 17.23
N SER A 227 -25.13 20.72 18.48
CA SER A 227 -24.30 21.02 19.64
C SER A 227 -23.05 20.13 19.69
N MET A 228 -23.21 18.81 19.52
CA MET A 228 -22.10 17.86 19.48
C MET A 228 -21.19 18.06 18.27
N LEU A 229 -21.74 18.42 17.11
CA LEU A 229 -20.96 18.74 15.92
C LEU A 229 -20.11 19.98 16.17
N ALA A 230 -20.70 21.06 16.71
CA ALA A 230 -19.97 22.28 17.03
C ALA A 230 -18.85 22.02 18.06
N ALA A 231 -19.09 21.20 19.09
CA ALA A 231 -18.04 20.77 20.01
C ALA A 231 -16.95 19.94 19.33
N LEU A 232 -17.30 19.04 18.39
CA LEU A 232 -16.33 18.33 17.57
C LEU A 232 -15.44 19.32 16.79
N LEU A 233 -16.01 20.39 16.22
CA LEU A 233 -15.21 21.40 15.53
C LEU A 233 -14.23 22.09 16.49
N LEU A 234 -14.70 22.43 17.70
CA LEU A 234 -13.91 23.06 18.75
C LEU A 234 -12.84 22.15 19.36
N THR A 235 -12.93 20.82 19.22
CA THR A 235 -11.80 19.93 19.59
C THR A 235 -10.55 20.24 18.75
N ASN A 236 -10.74 20.79 17.54
CA ASN A 236 -9.69 21.02 16.55
C ASN A 236 -8.79 19.78 16.38
N SER A 237 -9.35 18.57 16.50
CA SER A 237 -8.62 17.30 16.47
C SER A 237 -8.62 16.70 15.07
N ARG A 238 -7.52 16.87 14.32
CA ARG A 238 -7.43 16.42 12.92
C ARG A 238 -7.79 14.96 12.74
N THR A 239 -7.38 14.10 13.66
CA THR A 239 -7.70 12.68 13.64
C THR A 239 -9.21 12.45 13.75
N ALA A 240 -9.90 13.21 14.60
CA ALA A 240 -11.35 13.18 14.71
C ALA A 240 -12.05 13.73 13.45
N TRP A 241 -11.51 14.77 12.80
CA TRP A 241 -12.03 15.28 11.53
C TRP A 241 -11.83 14.29 10.37
N ILE A 242 -10.65 13.68 10.27
CA ILE A 242 -10.35 12.62 9.30
C ILE A 242 -11.31 11.46 9.53
N MET A 243 -11.50 11.04 10.79
CA MET A 243 -12.46 10.00 11.14
C MET A 243 -13.87 10.38 10.66
N ALA A 244 -14.38 11.55 11.02
CA ALA A 244 -15.72 12.00 10.64
C ALA A 244 -15.88 12.09 9.10
N GLY A 245 -14.90 12.64 8.40
CA GLY A 245 -14.89 12.76 6.94
C GLY A 245 -14.86 11.39 6.24
N VAL A 246 -14.00 10.47 6.70
CA VAL A 246 -13.94 9.10 6.17
C VAL A 246 -15.24 8.36 6.45
N THR A 247 -15.78 8.47 7.67
CA THR A 247 -17.07 7.86 8.02
C THR A 247 -18.19 8.40 7.13
N PHE A 248 -18.26 9.71 6.89
CA PHE A 248 -19.24 10.29 5.97
C PHE A 248 -19.07 9.78 4.53
N LEU A 249 -17.85 9.81 3.99
CA LEU A 249 -17.58 9.35 2.62
C LEU A 249 -17.91 7.87 2.44
N VAL A 250 -17.55 7.02 3.40
CA VAL A 250 -17.85 5.58 3.37
C VAL A 250 -19.36 5.34 3.51
N PHE A 251 -20.04 6.09 4.37
CA PHE A 251 -21.49 6.03 4.53
C PHE A 251 -22.19 6.36 3.20
N ILE A 252 -21.89 7.51 2.59
CA ILE A 252 -22.48 7.92 1.30
C ILE A 252 -22.12 6.93 0.19
N SER A 253 -20.86 6.50 0.10
CA SER A 253 -20.41 5.52 -0.90
C SER A 253 -21.19 4.21 -0.80
N THR A 254 -21.44 3.73 0.42
CA THR A 254 -22.19 2.48 0.66
C THR A 254 -23.65 2.63 0.27
N LEU A 255 -24.28 3.78 0.55
CA LEU A 255 -25.65 4.07 0.11
C LEU A 255 -25.77 4.18 -1.41
N LEU A 256 -24.84 4.88 -2.07
CA LEU A 256 -24.79 4.99 -3.52
C LEU A 256 -24.57 3.62 -4.17
N PHE A 257 -23.65 2.82 -3.62
CA PHE A 257 -23.42 1.46 -4.08
C PHE A 257 -24.66 0.59 -3.93
N ARG A 258 -25.39 0.71 -2.82
CA ARG A 258 -26.65 -0.01 -2.63
C ARG A 258 -27.71 0.40 -3.67
N LYS A 259 -27.84 1.69 -3.96
CA LYS A 259 -28.90 2.23 -4.84
C LYS A 259 -28.65 1.97 -6.33
N ILE A 260 -27.42 2.21 -6.81
CA ILE A 260 -27.08 2.20 -8.24
C ILE A 260 -25.80 1.41 -8.56
N GLY A 261 -25.31 0.60 -7.62
CA GLY A 261 -24.13 -0.25 -7.81
C GLY A 261 -22.82 0.52 -7.92
N SER A 262 -21.83 -0.08 -8.58
CA SER A 262 -20.49 0.49 -8.74
C SER A 262 -20.47 1.85 -9.46
N LYS A 263 -21.49 2.15 -10.27
CA LYS A 263 -21.64 3.45 -10.94
C LYS A 263 -21.76 4.59 -9.94
N GLY A 264 -22.48 4.40 -8.83
CA GLY A 264 -22.65 5.44 -7.83
C GLY A 264 -21.35 5.83 -7.13
N VAL A 265 -20.50 4.85 -6.83
CA VAL A 265 -19.17 5.09 -6.25
C VAL A 265 -18.27 5.80 -7.27
N LEU A 266 -18.34 5.40 -8.55
CA LEU A 266 -17.60 6.07 -9.61
C LEU A 266 -18.03 7.54 -9.77
N TYR A 267 -19.33 7.84 -9.74
CA TYR A 267 -19.83 9.21 -9.82
C TYR A 267 -19.39 10.06 -8.64
N LEU A 268 -19.38 9.49 -7.43
CA LEU A 268 -18.83 10.17 -6.26
C LEU A 268 -17.33 10.46 -6.44
N PHE A 269 -16.55 9.50 -6.93
CA PHE A 269 -15.13 9.69 -7.18
C PHE A 269 -14.88 10.75 -8.26
N ILE A 270 -15.65 10.74 -9.36
CA ILE A 270 -15.58 11.76 -10.41
C ILE A 270 -15.92 13.13 -9.82
N ALA A 271 -17.00 13.25 -9.04
CA ALA A 271 -17.38 14.51 -8.41
C ALA A 271 -16.26 15.02 -7.47
N LEU A 272 -15.70 14.15 -6.63
CA LEU A 272 -14.58 14.49 -5.76
C LEU A 272 -13.34 14.89 -6.54
N ALA A 273 -13.01 14.20 -7.64
CA ALA A 273 -11.88 14.53 -8.50
C ALA A 273 -12.07 15.89 -9.19
N VAL A 274 -13.25 16.13 -9.77
CA VAL A 274 -13.60 17.41 -10.42
C VAL A 274 -13.51 18.56 -9.41
N ILE A 275 -13.97 18.36 -8.17
CA ILE A 275 -13.87 19.37 -7.12
C ILE A 275 -12.42 19.54 -6.66
N SER A 276 -11.67 18.46 -6.42
CA SER A 276 -10.35 18.51 -5.76
C SER A 276 -9.19 18.88 -6.68
N VAL A 277 -9.22 18.49 -7.96
CA VAL A 277 -8.11 18.73 -8.90
C VAL A 277 -7.78 20.23 -9.04
N PRO A 278 -8.75 21.15 -9.18
CA PRO A 278 -8.47 22.59 -9.18
C PRO A 278 -7.76 23.06 -7.90
N PHE A 279 -8.23 22.65 -6.72
CA PHE A 279 -7.60 23.03 -5.45
C PHE A 279 -6.20 22.42 -5.28
N LEU A 280 -5.99 21.18 -5.71
CA LEU A 280 -4.68 20.53 -5.67
C LEU A 280 -3.69 21.21 -6.61
N ARG A 281 -4.15 21.59 -7.81
CA ARG A 281 -3.34 22.37 -8.77
C ARG A 281 -2.96 23.71 -8.15
N GLU A 282 -3.92 24.44 -7.60
CA GLU A 282 -3.69 25.73 -6.95
C GLU A 282 -2.75 25.61 -5.74
N TYR A 283 -2.93 24.59 -4.91
CA TYR A 283 -2.05 24.31 -3.76
C TYR A 283 -0.61 23.92 -4.16
N SER A 284 -0.42 23.32 -5.34
CA SER A 284 0.90 22.92 -5.83
C SER A 284 1.79 24.12 -6.18
N ILE A 285 1.19 25.24 -6.59
CA ILE A 285 1.88 26.49 -6.94
C ILE A 285 2.44 27.12 -5.66
N LYS A 286 3.78 27.21 -5.55
CA LYS A 286 4.47 27.72 -4.35
C LYS A 286 4.08 29.15 -3.99
N SER A 287 3.81 29.99 -4.99
CA SER A 287 3.40 31.40 -4.84
C SER A 287 1.90 31.61 -4.61
N SER A 288 1.07 30.55 -4.61
CA SER A 288 -0.38 30.72 -4.49
C SER A 288 -0.79 31.32 -3.13
N PRO A 289 -1.60 32.40 -3.11
CA PRO A 289 -2.20 32.94 -1.88
C PRO A 289 -3.10 31.92 -1.15
N PHE A 290 -3.71 30.99 -1.89
CA PHE A 290 -4.49 29.90 -1.30
C PHE A 290 -3.59 28.94 -0.52
N ARG A 291 -2.45 28.56 -1.10
CA ARG A 291 -1.44 27.75 -0.39
C ARG A 291 -0.91 28.46 0.85
N ALA A 292 -0.62 29.76 0.75
CA ALA A 292 -0.14 30.56 1.88
C ALA A 292 -1.16 30.60 3.03
N ARG A 293 -2.44 30.88 2.73
CA ARG A 293 -3.52 30.85 3.74
C ARG A 293 -3.69 29.48 4.36
N ILE A 294 -3.73 28.40 3.57
CA ILE A 294 -3.77 27.04 4.11
C ILE A 294 -2.57 26.83 5.04
N LYS A 295 -1.34 27.10 4.57
CA LYS A 295 -0.16 26.95 5.42
C LYS A 295 -0.26 27.75 6.72
N GLN A 296 -0.76 28.98 6.69
CA GLN A 296 -0.94 29.81 7.90
C GLN A 296 -1.92 29.19 8.90
N TYR A 297 -3.08 28.70 8.45
CA TYR A 297 -4.04 27.99 9.31
C TYR A 297 -3.50 26.65 9.84
N PHE A 298 -2.62 25.99 9.08
CA PHE A 298 -2.01 24.72 9.47
C PHE A 298 -0.62 24.87 10.14
N HIS A 299 -0.03 26.08 10.20
CA HIS A 299 1.40 26.31 10.42
C HIS A 299 1.87 25.87 11.80
N TYR A 300 1.10 26.17 12.86
CA TYR A 300 1.37 25.75 14.25
C TYR A 300 1.38 24.22 14.44
N ARG A 301 0.93 23.44 13.44
CA ARG A 301 0.72 21.99 13.61
C ARG A 301 1.12 21.14 12.42
N MET A 302 1.73 21.68 11.36
CA MET A 302 2.38 20.84 10.32
C MET A 302 3.35 19.85 10.98
N ASP A 303 3.95 20.27 12.10
CA ASP A 303 4.88 19.47 12.88
C ASP A 303 4.32 18.17 13.46
N SER A 304 3.01 18.14 13.77
CA SER A 304 2.38 16.97 14.35
C SER A 304 2.31 15.80 13.35
N PHE A 305 2.03 16.04 12.06
CA PHE A 305 1.95 14.94 11.09
C PHE A 305 3.31 14.26 10.90
N ASP A 306 4.35 15.08 10.76
CA ASP A 306 5.71 14.58 10.60
C ASP A 306 6.13 13.72 11.80
N SER A 307 5.82 14.16 13.03
CA SER A 307 6.07 13.38 14.25
C SER A 307 5.35 12.02 14.24
N HIS A 308 4.09 11.95 13.79
CA HIS A 308 3.39 10.67 13.67
C HIS A 308 4.01 9.76 12.58
N PHE A 309 4.45 10.33 11.46
CA PHE A 309 5.17 9.56 10.44
C PHE A 309 6.54 9.08 10.92
N MET A 310 7.25 9.87 11.75
CA MET A 310 8.49 9.44 12.41
C MET A 310 8.24 8.30 13.39
N LEU A 311 7.16 8.35 14.19
CA LEU A 311 6.76 7.25 15.07
C LEU A 311 6.39 6.00 14.29
N LEU A 312 5.65 6.12 13.18
CA LEU A 312 5.34 4.99 12.30
C LEU A 312 6.61 4.43 11.66
N THR A 313 7.56 5.30 11.26
CA THR A 313 8.87 4.88 10.76
C THR A 313 9.64 4.11 11.83
N GLY A 314 9.66 4.59 13.07
CA GLY A 314 10.24 3.88 14.20
C GLY A 314 9.55 2.54 14.45
N ALA A 315 8.22 2.49 14.40
CA ALA A 315 7.45 1.26 14.50
C ALA A 315 7.84 0.24 13.42
N THR A 316 8.04 0.68 12.18
CA THR A 316 8.53 -0.19 11.11
C THR A 316 9.95 -0.69 11.36
N GLN A 317 10.85 0.14 11.91
CA GLN A 317 12.22 -0.30 12.26
C GLN A 317 12.21 -1.33 13.40
N ILE A 318 11.31 -1.20 14.36
CA ILE A 318 11.11 -2.22 15.42
C ILE A 318 10.56 -3.51 14.80
N PHE A 319 9.56 -3.41 13.94
CA PHE A 319 8.98 -4.55 13.24
C PHE A 319 10.00 -5.29 12.37
N GLU A 320 10.91 -4.57 11.71
CA GLU A 320 12.01 -5.17 10.95
C GLU A 320 12.96 -6.00 11.83
N LYS A 321 13.17 -5.58 13.08
CA LYS A 321 13.97 -6.32 14.06
C LYS A 321 13.20 -7.49 14.69
N TYR A 322 11.89 -7.33 14.92
CA TYR A 322 11.02 -8.32 15.57
C TYR A 322 9.76 -8.66 14.74
N PRO A 323 9.90 -9.28 13.56
CA PRO A 323 8.80 -9.37 12.59
C PRO A 323 7.68 -10.34 12.98
N LEU A 324 7.95 -11.37 13.79
CA LEU A 324 6.97 -12.40 14.10
C LEU A 324 6.02 -11.99 15.23
N ILE A 325 6.57 -11.77 16.42
CA ILE A 325 5.83 -11.49 17.67
C ILE A 325 6.04 -10.05 18.19
N GLY A 326 6.77 -9.20 17.47
CA GLY A 326 7.04 -7.81 17.87
C GLY A 326 8.04 -7.67 19.02
N GLY A 327 8.39 -6.42 19.35
CA GLY A 327 9.27 -6.03 20.45
C GLY A 327 8.62 -6.10 21.84
N GLY A 328 7.41 -6.64 21.94
CA GLY A 328 6.70 -6.81 23.20
C GLY A 328 5.68 -5.71 23.50
N TYR A 329 4.47 -6.16 23.82
CA TYR A 329 3.33 -5.32 24.16
C TYR A 329 3.63 -4.38 25.33
N GLY A 330 3.49 -3.07 25.14
CA GLY A 330 3.81 -2.05 26.14
C GLY A 330 5.30 -1.66 26.23
N SER A 331 6.15 -2.13 25.30
CA SER A 331 7.59 -1.85 25.26
C SER A 331 8.01 -0.98 24.06
N PHE A 332 7.06 -0.35 23.36
CA PHE A 332 7.36 0.47 22.17
C PHE A 332 8.45 1.52 22.44
N PHE A 333 8.34 2.30 23.52
CA PHE A 333 9.27 3.41 23.81
C PHE A 333 10.72 2.94 23.90
N GLU A 334 11.00 1.87 24.66
CA GLU A 334 12.35 1.35 24.88
C GLU A 334 12.99 0.79 23.60
N HIS A 335 12.17 0.31 22.67
CA HIS A 335 12.64 -0.10 21.35
C HIS A 335 12.78 1.10 20.41
N PHE A 336 11.82 2.02 20.43
CA PHE A 336 11.81 3.25 19.64
C PHE A 336 13.05 4.10 19.91
N SER A 337 13.42 4.30 21.17
CA SER A 337 14.61 5.08 21.54
C SER A 337 15.93 4.51 21.00
N SER A 338 15.94 3.23 20.57
CA SER A 338 17.09 2.59 19.91
C SER A 338 17.02 2.59 18.38
N THR A 339 16.01 3.23 17.78
CA THR A 339 15.82 3.32 16.34
C THR A 339 16.63 4.46 15.72
N LYS A 340 16.90 4.39 14.41
CA LYS A 340 17.65 5.42 13.67
C LYS A 340 16.91 6.75 13.58
N ILE A 341 15.58 6.73 13.66
CA ILE A 341 14.73 7.93 13.54
C ILE A 341 14.55 8.66 14.88
N ALA A 342 14.83 7.99 16.00
CA ALA A 342 14.61 8.55 17.34
C ALA A 342 15.38 9.85 17.61
N PRO A 343 16.67 10.00 17.24
CA PRO A 343 17.37 11.28 17.45
C PRO A 343 16.69 12.45 16.74
N THR A 344 16.21 12.24 15.51
CA THR A 344 15.47 13.26 14.76
C THR A 344 14.14 13.60 15.43
N TYR A 345 13.42 12.58 15.92
CA TYR A 345 12.17 12.79 16.66
C TYR A 345 12.40 13.60 17.95
N PHE A 346 13.36 13.21 18.78
CA PHE A 346 13.65 13.90 20.05
C PHE A 346 14.27 15.28 19.87
N SER A 347 15.03 15.52 18.79
CA SER A 347 15.51 16.86 18.45
C SER A 347 14.37 17.84 18.14
N ARG A 348 13.24 17.33 17.64
CA ARG A 348 12.05 18.11 17.33
C ARG A 348 11.15 18.31 18.55
N ASP A 349 11.03 17.28 19.37
CA ASP A 349 10.25 17.30 20.60
C ASP A 349 11.11 16.93 21.81
N PRO A 350 11.91 17.88 22.34
CA PRO A 350 12.78 17.61 23.49
C PRO A 350 12.02 17.23 24.76
N ALA A 351 10.76 17.67 24.90
CA ALA A 351 9.92 17.30 26.04
C ALA A 351 9.66 15.79 26.10
N ALA A 352 9.64 15.13 24.93
CA ALA A 352 9.48 13.69 24.81
C ALA A 352 10.69 12.88 25.35
N LEU A 353 11.83 13.51 25.66
CA LEU A 353 12.95 12.84 26.35
C LEU A 353 12.61 12.50 27.82
N ASN A 354 11.73 13.29 28.43
CA ASN A 354 11.36 13.14 29.85
C ASN A 354 10.09 12.31 30.06
N THR A 355 9.43 11.86 28.99
CA THR A 355 8.17 11.11 29.04
C THR A 355 8.16 9.93 28.07
N ARG A 356 7.63 8.78 28.48
CA ARG A 356 7.51 7.62 27.57
C ARG A 356 6.56 7.91 26.42
N VAL A 357 7.08 7.85 25.20
CA VAL A 357 6.32 8.06 23.96
C VAL A 357 5.67 6.73 23.51
N PRO A 358 4.34 6.64 23.39
CA PRO A 358 3.69 5.47 22.83
C PRO A 358 3.80 5.44 21.29
N ALA A 359 3.45 4.31 20.68
CA ALA A 359 3.41 4.18 19.21
C ALA A 359 2.42 5.15 18.54
N HIS A 360 1.51 5.75 19.32
CA HIS A 360 0.48 6.71 18.91
C HIS A 360 -0.38 6.27 17.71
N THR A 361 -0.36 4.99 17.31
CA THR A 361 -1.12 4.48 16.16
C THR A 361 -1.50 3.03 16.43
N ILE A 362 -2.74 2.61 16.10
CA ILE A 362 -3.15 1.18 16.22
C ILE A 362 -2.18 0.32 15.41
N TRP A 363 -1.88 0.74 14.18
CA TRP A 363 -1.10 -0.05 13.24
C TRP A 363 0.37 -0.15 13.63
N GLY A 364 0.97 0.96 14.06
CA GLY A 364 2.33 0.98 14.57
C GLY A 364 2.48 0.16 15.84
N GLU A 365 1.51 0.22 16.76
CA GLU A 365 1.48 -0.62 17.96
C GLU A 365 1.43 -2.11 17.59
N LEU A 366 0.50 -2.51 16.71
CA LEU A 366 0.38 -3.90 16.27
C LEU A 366 1.67 -4.40 15.58
N MET A 367 2.25 -3.61 14.69
CA MET A 367 3.49 -3.96 13.98
C MET A 367 4.67 -4.04 14.94
N ALA A 368 4.92 -2.98 15.70
CA ALA A 368 6.11 -2.86 16.54
C ALA A 368 6.05 -3.78 17.74
N GLU A 369 4.90 -3.91 18.40
CA GLU A 369 4.82 -4.60 19.69
C GLU A 369 4.38 -6.06 19.57
N THR A 370 3.58 -6.41 18.56
CA THR A 370 3.02 -7.77 18.39
C THR A 370 3.36 -8.46 17.06
N GLY A 371 4.08 -7.77 16.17
CA GLY A 371 4.55 -8.32 14.90
C GLY A 371 3.43 -8.73 13.95
N ILE A 372 3.78 -9.58 12.98
CA ILE A 372 2.85 -10.03 11.94
C ILE A 372 1.70 -10.85 12.53
N LEU A 373 1.93 -11.59 13.61
CA LEU A 373 0.89 -12.38 14.27
C LEU A 373 -0.18 -11.50 14.88
N GLY A 374 0.19 -10.41 15.55
CA GLY A 374 -0.77 -9.48 16.14
C GLY A 374 -1.52 -8.68 15.08
N LEU A 375 -0.80 -8.19 14.06
CA LEU A 375 -1.41 -7.50 12.92
C LEU A 375 -2.43 -8.40 12.18
N THR A 376 -2.07 -9.66 11.96
CA THR A 376 -2.90 -10.67 11.27
C THR A 376 -4.15 -10.98 12.09
N THR A 377 -4.02 -11.25 13.39
CA THR A 377 -5.16 -11.59 14.27
C THR A 377 -6.12 -10.43 14.45
N PHE A 378 -5.62 -9.20 14.64
CA PHE A 378 -6.45 -8.00 14.70
C PHE A 378 -7.18 -7.75 13.36
N THR A 379 -6.50 -7.95 12.23
CA THR A 379 -7.10 -7.78 10.90
C THR A 379 -8.24 -8.77 10.68
N ILE A 380 -8.10 -10.03 11.10
CA ILE A 380 -9.19 -11.03 11.02
C ILE A 380 -10.38 -10.60 11.90
N LEU A 381 -10.13 -10.11 13.12
CA LEU A 381 -11.17 -9.61 14.02
C LEU A 381 -11.95 -8.46 13.35
N ALA A 382 -11.24 -7.46 12.85
CA ALA A 382 -11.83 -6.29 12.19
C ALA A 382 -12.60 -6.68 10.92
N ILE A 383 -12.01 -7.49 10.03
CA ILE A 383 -12.68 -7.96 8.80
C ILE A 383 -13.93 -8.77 9.14
N SER A 384 -13.92 -9.57 10.20
CA SER A 384 -15.09 -10.36 10.56
C SER A 384 -16.28 -9.47 10.90
N ILE A 385 -16.06 -8.46 11.74
CA ILE A 385 -17.09 -7.49 12.12
C ILE A 385 -17.52 -6.66 10.91
N LEU A 386 -16.58 -6.12 10.14
CA LEU A 386 -16.86 -5.30 8.95
C LEU A 386 -17.63 -6.07 7.88
N ALA A 387 -17.33 -7.36 7.65
CA ALA A 387 -18.03 -8.18 6.68
C ALA A 387 -19.51 -8.36 7.06
N ALA A 388 -19.80 -8.56 8.35
CA ALA A 388 -21.18 -8.60 8.83
C ALA A 388 -21.88 -7.27 8.50
N LEU A 389 -21.32 -6.15 8.97
CA LEU A 389 -21.95 -4.83 8.85
C LEU A 389 -22.12 -4.38 7.40
N LEU A 390 -21.14 -4.63 6.53
CA LEU A 390 -21.26 -4.33 5.11
C LEU A 390 -22.33 -5.19 4.45
N TYR A 391 -22.40 -6.49 4.78
CA TYR A 391 -23.45 -7.35 4.26
C TYR A 391 -24.83 -6.86 4.70
N GLY A 392 -24.99 -6.48 5.97
CA GLY A 392 -26.24 -5.90 6.47
C GLY A 392 -26.59 -4.58 5.76
N ALA A 393 -25.61 -3.71 5.55
CA ALA A 393 -25.79 -2.45 4.83
C ALA A 393 -26.30 -2.67 3.40
N LEU A 394 -25.94 -3.79 2.76
CA LEU A 394 -26.34 -4.12 1.39
C LEU A 394 -27.59 -5.00 1.29
N LYS A 395 -27.91 -5.81 2.31
CA LYS A 395 -28.92 -6.88 2.22
C LYS A 395 -30.09 -6.76 3.19
N LEU A 396 -29.98 -5.99 4.27
CA LEU A 396 -31.14 -5.76 5.15
C LEU A 396 -32.19 -4.93 4.40
N GLU A 397 -33.46 -5.30 4.55
CA GLU A 397 -34.59 -4.67 3.84
C GLU A 397 -35.13 -3.47 4.59
N LYS A 398 -35.23 -3.56 5.93
CA LYS A 398 -35.79 -2.49 6.76
C LYS A 398 -34.88 -1.28 6.73
N LYS A 399 -35.45 -0.11 6.38
CA LYS A 399 -34.73 1.17 6.26
C LYS A 399 -33.85 1.48 7.47
N LYS A 400 -34.41 1.34 8.67
CA LYS A 400 -33.69 1.60 9.91
C LYS A 400 -32.49 0.66 10.10
N GLU A 401 -32.66 -0.63 9.83
CA GLU A 401 -31.61 -1.63 10.06
C GLU A 401 -30.45 -1.48 9.08
N PHE A 402 -30.71 -1.28 7.78
CA PHE A 402 -29.61 -1.10 6.83
C PHE A 402 -28.87 0.23 7.05
N LEU A 403 -29.56 1.31 7.44
CA LEU A 403 -28.92 2.59 7.75
C LEU A 403 -28.02 2.47 8.99
N ILE A 404 -28.47 1.78 10.04
CA ILE A 404 -27.66 1.50 11.24
C ILE A 404 -26.43 0.65 10.86
N SER A 405 -26.64 -0.42 10.08
CA SER A 405 -25.54 -1.27 9.60
C SER A 405 -24.52 -0.47 8.78
N THR A 406 -25.01 0.46 7.95
CA THR A 406 -24.17 1.35 7.12
C THR A 406 -23.35 2.29 7.99
N VAL A 407 -23.97 2.93 8.99
CA VAL A 407 -23.25 3.79 9.95
C VAL A 407 -22.20 3.00 10.69
N PHE A 408 -22.55 1.87 11.29
CA PHE A 408 -21.59 1.05 12.06
C PHE A 408 -20.41 0.60 11.20
N PHE A 409 -20.66 0.16 9.96
CA PHE A 409 -19.60 -0.14 9.00
C PHE A 409 -18.70 1.08 8.78
N SER A 410 -19.28 2.24 8.48
CA SER A 410 -18.54 3.46 8.19
C SER A 410 -17.78 4.04 9.40
N THR A 411 -18.30 3.89 10.62
CA THR A 411 -17.66 4.33 11.86
C THR A 411 -16.42 3.49 12.15
N ILE A 412 -16.50 2.16 12.02
CA ILE A 412 -15.32 1.30 12.22
C ILE A 412 -14.25 1.59 11.17
N ILE A 413 -14.61 1.77 9.89
CA ILE A 413 -13.64 2.16 8.85
C ILE A 413 -13.00 3.52 9.17
N GLY A 414 -13.80 4.48 9.64
CA GLY A 414 -13.30 5.77 10.10
C GLY A 414 -12.26 5.64 11.22
N TRP A 415 -12.55 4.83 12.25
CA TRP A 415 -11.59 4.55 13.33
C TRP A 415 -10.32 3.87 12.85
N LEU A 416 -10.43 2.84 12.01
CA LEU A 416 -9.27 2.11 11.48
C LEU A 416 -8.38 3.02 10.62
N THR A 417 -8.98 3.97 9.90
CA THR A 417 -8.24 4.94 9.08
C THR A 417 -7.60 6.03 9.94
N ALA A 418 -8.33 6.60 10.89
CA ALA A 418 -7.77 7.54 11.87
C ALA A 418 -6.75 6.86 12.80
N GLY A 419 -6.83 5.54 12.96
CA GLY A 419 -5.88 4.70 13.70
C GLY A 419 -4.46 4.68 13.13
N ILE A 420 -4.25 5.26 11.94
CA ILE A 420 -2.92 5.57 11.36
C ILE A 420 -2.24 6.71 12.13
N PHE A 421 -3.02 7.56 12.78
CA PHE A 421 -2.54 8.76 13.47
C PHE A 421 -2.82 8.71 14.98
N TYR A 422 -3.54 7.70 15.46
CA TYR A 422 -3.91 7.62 16.87
C TYR A 422 -4.04 6.16 17.35
N SER A 423 -3.59 5.84 18.57
CA SER A 423 -3.86 4.54 19.22
C SER A 423 -5.09 4.68 20.12
N TYR A 424 -5.98 3.69 20.14
CA TYR A 424 -7.19 3.71 20.96
C TYR A 424 -7.08 2.78 22.16
N ASN A 425 -6.05 2.99 22.97
CA ASN A 425 -5.96 2.38 24.31
C ASN A 425 -6.88 3.11 25.29
N SER A 426 -8.17 3.10 24.98
CA SER A 426 -9.24 3.74 25.77
C SER A 426 -10.41 2.78 25.95
N GLU A 427 -11.04 2.82 27.11
CA GLU A 427 -12.12 1.93 27.48
C GLU A 427 -13.36 2.15 26.60
N PHE A 428 -13.69 3.41 26.27
CA PHE A 428 -14.85 3.74 25.42
C PHE A 428 -14.78 3.08 24.04
N PHE A 429 -13.58 3.01 23.44
CA PHE A 429 -13.38 2.39 22.14
C PHE A 429 -13.78 0.91 22.18
N TRP A 430 -13.25 0.14 23.13
CA TRP A 430 -13.55 -1.29 23.27
C TRP A 430 -15.01 -1.55 23.62
N VAL A 431 -15.63 -0.71 24.45
CA VAL A 431 -17.05 -0.79 24.79
C VAL A 431 -17.92 -0.59 23.56
N ILE A 432 -17.76 0.52 22.83
CA ILE A 432 -18.56 0.79 21.61
C ILE A 432 -18.27 -0.26 20.52
N PHE A 433 -17.01 -0.64 20.34
CA PHE A 433 -16.61 -1.68 19.38
C PHE A 433 -17.28 -3.02 19.69
N SER A 434 -17.37 -3.41 20.97
CA SER A 434 -18.06 -4.63 21.40
C SER A 434 -19.58 -4.57 21.15
N PHE A 435 -20.23 -3.42 21.38
CA PHE A 435 -21.64 -3.23 21.06
C PHE A 435 -21.90 -3.38 19.56
N ILE A 436 -21.09 -2.74 18.72
CA ILE A 436 -21.22 -2.85 17.26
C ILE A 436 -21.00 -4.29 16.79
N ALA A 437 -19.98 -4.98 17.33
CA ALA A 437 -19.70 -6.38 17.02
C ALA A 437 -20.86 -7.30 17.42
N ALA A 438 -21.39 -7.14 18.64
CA ALA A 438 -22.53 -7.89 19.15
C ALA A 438 -23.79 -7.65 18.32
N TRP A 439 -24.06 -6.40 17.92
CA TRP A 439 -25.20 -6.04 17.08
C TRP A 439 -25.10 -6.67 15.69
N GLY A 440 -23.92 -6.64 15.07
CA GLY A 440 -23.66 -7.27 13.77
C GLY A 440 -23.86 -8.79 13.83
N ALA A 441 -23.36 -9.44 14.88
CA ALA A 441 -23.54 -10.88 15.07
C ALA A 441 -25.03 -11.26 15.25
N GLY A 442 -25.74 -10.56 16.13
CA GLY A 442 -27.16 -10.82 16.41
C GLY A 442 -28.12 -10.49 15.28
N THR A 443 -27.86 -9.39 14.56
CA THR A 443 -28.79 -8.94 13.52
C THR A 443 -28.53 -9.63 12.18
N ILE A 444 -27.26 -9.96 11.89
CA ILE A 444 -26.83 -10.35 10.54
C ILE A 444 -26.43 -11.81 10.50
N TYR A 445 -25.54 -12.27 11.40
CA TYR A 445 -25.12 -13.67 11.39
C TYR A 445 -26.23 -14.61 11.86
N GLU A 446 -27.04 -14.20 12.82
CA GLU A 446 -28.21 -14.98 13.25
C GLU A 446 -29.25 -15.09 12.13
N LYS A 447 -29.53 -13.99 11.44
CA LYS A 447 -30.54 -13.94 10.36
C LYS A 447 -30.12 -14.66 9.09
N PHE A 448 -28.89 -14.45 8.62
CA PHE A 448 -28.44 -14.94 7.31
C PHE A 448 -27.50 -16.13 7.39
N GLY A 449 -26.97 -16.45 8.56
CA GLY A 449 -25.89 -17.41 8.68
C GLY A 449 -24.54 -16.82 8.27
N ARG A 450 -23.54 -17.03 9.12
CA ARG A 450 -22.18 -16.53 8.92
C ARG A 450 -21.58 -16.96 7.59
N ASN A 451 -21.74 -18.23 7.21
CA ASN A 451 -21.15 -18.76 5.97
C ASN A 451 -21.69 -18.07 4.72
N ILE A 452 -22.98 -17.70 4.72
CA ILE A 452 -23.59 -16.98 3.62
C ILE A 452 -22.96 -15.59 3.50
N VAL A 453 -22.80 -14.88 4.62
CA VAL A 453 -22.16 -13.55 4.66
C VAL A 453 -20.75 -13.58 4.06
N PHE A 454 -19.88 -14.48 4.52
CA PHE A 454 -18.52 -14.54 3.96
C PHE A 454 -18.51 -15.05 2.52
N SER A 455 -19.34 -16.05 2.20
CA SER A 455 -19.43 -16.56 0.83
C SER A 455 -19.87 -15.48 -0.16
N TYR A 456 -20.68 -14.51 0.26
CA TYR A 456 -21.06 -13.37 -0.58
C TYR A 456 -19.84 -12.59 -1.08
N PHE A 457 -18.91 -12.25 -0.19
CA PHE A 457 -17.70 -11.50 -0.56
C PHE A 457 -16.73 -12.35 -1.39
N PHE A 458 -16.48 -13.59 -0.96
CA PHE A 458 -15.53 -14.47 -1.64
C PHE A 458 -16.04 -15.02 -2.97
N ARG A 459 -17.36 -15.16 -3.15
CA ARG A 459 -17.97 -15.55 -4.43
C ARG A 459 -18.29 -14.36 -5.33
N SER A 460 -18.34 -13.13 -4.80
CA SER A 460 -18.61 -11.91 -5.58
C SER A 460 -17.64 -11.69 -6.73
N GLU A 461 -18.17 -11.65 -7.95
CA GLU A 461 -17.38 -11.49 -9.18
C GLU A 461 -16.69 -10.13 -9.32
N LYS A 462 -17.07 -9.16 -8.49
CA LYS A 462 -16.54 -7.81 -8.52
C LYS A 462 -15.56 -7.53 -7.38
N ILE A 463 -15.80 -8.10 -6.19
CA ILE A 463 -15.05 -7.74 -4.98
C ILE A 463 -13.64 -8.35 -4.99
N VAL A 464 -13.50 -9.62 -5.37
CA VAL A 464 -12.19 -10.29 -5.43
C VAL A 464 -11.21 -9.59 -6.41
N PRO A 465 -11.59 -9.30 -7.67
CA PRO A 465 -10.69 -8.55 -8.56
C PRO A 465 -10.43 -7.13 -8.07
N LEU A 466 -11.39 -6.47 -7.40
CA LEU A 466 -11.17 -5.14 -6.83
C LEU A 466 -10.11 -5.17 -5.72
N VAL A 467 -10.21 -6.12 -4.78
CA VAL A 467 -9.23 -6.27 -3.69
C VAL A 467 -7.84 -6.58 -4.25
N LEU A 468 -7.76 -7.47 -5.23
CA LEU A 468 -6.50 -7.78 -5.93
C LEU A 468 -5.94 -6.56 -6.65
N GLY A 469 -6.79 -5.79 -7.35
CA GLY A 469 -6.40 -4.57 -8.04
C GLY A 469 -5.86 -3.51 -7.10
N ILE A 470 -6.51 -3.30 -5.94
CA ILE A 470 -6.03 -2.39 -4.89
C ILE A 470 -4.67 -2.88 -4.37
N LEU A 471 -4.52 -4.17 -4.08
CA LEU A 471 -3.24 -4.74 -3.62
C LEU A 471 -2.13 -4.53 -4.66
N ALA A 472 -2.42 -4.78 -5.94
CA ALA A 472 -1.48 -4.57 -7.02
C ALA A 472 -1.12 -3.09 -7.21
N ILE A 473 -2.09 -2.18 -7.10
CA ILE A 473 -1.84 -0.73 -7.14
C ILE A 473 -0.91 -0.32 -6.01
N VAL A 474 -1.17 -0.77 -4.77
CA VAL A 474 -0.32 -0.44 -3.62
C VAL A 474 1.11 -0.92 -3.85
N LEU A 475 1.30 -2.18 -4.23
CA LEU A 475 2.65 -2.76 -4.38
C LEU A 475 3.41 -2.21 -5.61
N ILE A 476 2.72 -1.98 -6.72
CA ILE A 476 3.37 -1.52 -7.96
C ILE A 476 3.62 0.00 -7.91
N PHE A 477 2.68 0.82 -7.42
CA PHE A 477 2.77 2.28 -7.56
C PHE A 477 3.39 2.98 -6.35
N GLN A 478 3.63 2.28 -5.23
CA GLN A 478 4.27 2.87 -4.05
C GLN A 478 5.62 3.50 -4.40
N ASN A 479 5.79 4.80 -4.14
CA ASN A 479 7.04 5.55 -4.39
C ASN A 479 7.61 5.42 -5.81
N LEU A 480 6.77 5.18 -6.83
CA LEU A 480 7.22 4.88 -8.20
C LEU A 480 8.10 5.99 -8.80
N GLY A 481 7.77 7.26 -8.52
CA GLY A 481 8.50 8.43 -9.01
C GLY A 481 9.55 9.01 -8.06
N ARG A 482 9.84 8.34 -6.92
CA ARG A 482 10.71 8.91 -5.89
C ARG A 482 12.20 8.84 -6.25
N ASN A 483 12.64 7.72 -6.81
CA ASN A 483 14.04 7.54 -7.18
C ASN A 483 14.29 8.04 -8.60
N HIS A 484 15.52 8.47 -8.86
CA HIS A 484 15.98 8.83 -10.19
C HIS A 484 16.10 7.61 -11.11
N LEU A 485 16.17 7.86 -12.42
CA LEU A 485 16.30 6.82 -13.45
C LEU A 485 17.59 6.01 -13.29
N ILE A 486 17.49 4.72 -13.53
CA ILE A 486 18.62 3.80 -13.60
C ILE A 486 19.34 4.01 -14.95
N PRO A 487 20.68 3.93 -14.99
CA PRO A 487 21.44 4.06 -16.24
C PRO A 487 21.08 2.99 -17.28
N TYR A 488 21.51 3.21 -18.53
CA TYR A 488 21.23 2.37 -19.70
C TYR A 488 19.74 2.34 -20.07
N ASP A 489 19.13 1.16 -20.22
CA ASP A 489 17.80 0.95 -20.78
C ASP A 489 16.77 1.98 -20.30
N GLU A 490 16.59 2.15 -18.98
CA GLU A 490 15.59 3.06 -18.43
C GLU A 490 15.85 4.53 -18.84
N ALA A 491 17.09 5.02 -18.70
CA ALA A 491 17.46 6.38 -19.10
C ALA A 491 17.46 6.58 -20.63
N ILE A 492 17.87 5.58 -21.43
CA ILE A 492 17.85 5.62 -22.89
C ILE A 492 16.40 5.74 -23.38
N TYR A 493 15.51 4.85 -22.95
CA TYR A 493 14.10 4.88 -23.37
C TYR A 493 13.44 6.19 -22.95
N ALA A 494 13.74 6.67 -21.74
CA ALA A 494 13.25 7.95 -21.24
C ALA A 494 13.76 9.13 -22.07
N LYS A 495 15.04 9.15 -22.48
CA LYS A 495 15.60 10.21 -23.33
C LYS A 495 15.02 10.19 -24.73
N ILE A 496 14.82 9.01 -25.33
CA ILE A 496 14.09 8.89 -26.62
C ILE A 496 12.71 9.51 -26.49
N ALA A 497 11.95 9.11 -25.46
CA ALA A 497 10.60 9.62 -25.25
C ALA A 497 10.58 11.13 -24.96
N LYS A 498 11.56 11.66 -24.21
CA LYS A 498 11.74 13.11 -24.00
C LYS A 498 11.99 13.82 -25.33
N ASN A 499 12.89 13.29 -26.17
CA ASN A 499 13.22 13.84 -27.48
C ASN A 499 12.01 13.81 -28.45
N MET A 500 11.19 12.76 -28.42
CA MET A 500 9.96 12.70 -29.22
C MET A 500 9.01 13.86 -28.88
N VAL A 501 8.82 14.15 -27.59
CA VAL A 501 7.95 15.25 -27.13
C VAL A 501 8.54 16.61 -27.46
N THR A 502 9.86 16.80 -27.29
CA THR A 502 10.49 18.10 -27.52
C THR A 502 10.68 18.43 -29.00
N LYS A 503 10.97 17.43 -29.85
CA LYS A 503 11.18 17.63 -31.30
C LYS A 503 9.91 17.45 -32.14
N GLY A 504 8.90 16.75 -31.62
CA GLY A 504 7.71 16.38 -32.39
C GLY A 504 7.91 15.26 -33.41
N GLU A 505 9.07 14.57 -33.38
CA GLU A 505 9.40 13.45 -34.26
C GLU A 505 9.17 12.12 -33.51
N TYR A 506 8.22 11.30 -33.98
CA TYR A 506 7.78 10.07 -33.30
C TYR A 506 8.11 8.79 -34.06
N LEU A 507 8.48 8.86 -35.34
CA LEU A 507 8.76 7.67 -36.17
C LEU A 507 10.24 7.29 -36.12
N VAL A 508 11.12 8.28 -36.12
CA VAL A 508 12.57 8.11 -36.01
C VAL A 508 13.02 8.29 -34.57
N GLN A 509 13.70 7.29 -34.02
CA GLN A 509 14.10 7.28 -32.62
C GLN A 509 15.54 7.76 -32.46
N GLU A 510 15.76 8.72 -31.58
CA GLU A 510 17.09 9.25 -31.27
C GLU A 510 17.23 9.50 -29.78
N TRP A 511 18.31 8.98 -29.18
CA TRP A 511 18.70 9.35 -27.81
C TRP A 511 19.98 10.18 -27.77
N LYS A 512 20.86 10.01 -28.76
CA LYS A 512 22.02 10.87 -29.00
C LYS A 512 21.73 11.82 -30.16
N PRO A 513 22.34 13.02 -30.19
CA PRO A 513 22.26 13.91 -31.34
C PRO A 513 22.73 13.22 -32.62
N LEU A 514 21.97 13.37 -33.72
CA LEU A 514 22.33 12.93 -35.07
C LEU A 514 22.57 11.42 -35.23
N ALA A 515 22.08 10.60 -34.29
CA ALA A 515 22.25 9.15 -34.34
C ALA A 515 20.90 8.44 -34.17
N VAL A 516 20.46 7.77 -35.24
CA VAL A 516 19.25 6.96 -35.25
C VAL A 516 19.45 5.70 -34.42
N TRP A 517 18.46 5.39 -33.59
CA TRP A 517 18.44 4.25 -32.69
C TRP A 517 17.53 3.15 -33.24
N TYR A 518 18.13 2.05 -33.67
CA TYR A 518 17.43 0.96 -34.36
C TYR A 518 17.05 -0.23 -33.45
N GLU A 519 17.37 -0.20 -32.16
CA GLU A 519 17.39 -1.46 -31.38
C GLU A 519 16.01 -2.05 -31.05
N LYS A 520 14.98 -1.20 -30.90
CA LYS A 520 13.62 -1.61 -30.55
C LYS A 520 12.59 -0.76 -31.32
N PRO A 521 11.39 -1.29 -31.58
CA PRO A 521 10.32 -0.47 -32.15
C PRO A 521 9.71 0.49 -31.10
N PRO A 522 8.94 1.49 -31.54
CA PRO A 522 8.72 2.71 -30.76
C PRO A 522 7.53 2.66 -29.80
N LEU A 523 6.74 1.59 -29.72
CA LEU A 523 5.47 1.61 -28.98
C LEU A 523 5.64 1.97 -27.51
N TYR A 524 6.68 1.43 -26.86
CA TYR A 524 6.92 1.73 -25.45
C TYR A 524 7.31 3.20 -25.24
N MET A 525 8.10 3.77 -26.15
CA MET A 525 8.50 5.18 -26.14
C MET A 525 7.33 6.09 -26.49
N TRP A 526 6.41 5.67 -27.37
CA TRP A 526 5.13 6.35 -27.60
C TRP A 526 4.26 6.41 -26.35
N MET A 527 4.20 5.32 -25.59
CA MET A 527 3.49 5.32 -24.31
C MET A 527 4.16 6.28 -23.31
N MET A 528 5.48 6.26 -23.18
CA MET A 528 6.23 7.17 -22.31
C MET A 528 6.03 8.64 -22.71
N SER A 529 6.17 8.97 -23.99
CA SER A 529 6.00 10.34 -24.51
C SER A 529 4.59 10.87 -24.25
N GLY A 530 3.56 10.02 -24.33
CA GLY A 530 2.19 10.38 -23.93
C GLY A 530 2.08 10.81 -22.47
N PHE A 531 2.70 10.09 -21.53
CA PHE A 531 2.72 10.49 -20.11
C PHE A 531 3.61 11.71 -19.86
N ILE A 532 4.77 11.80 -20.51
CA ILE A 532 5.68 12.96 -20.42
C ILE A 532 4.98 14.24 -20.89
N SER A 533 4.14 14.17 -21.93
CA SER A 533 3.40 15.32 -22.45
C SER A 533 2.39 15.89 -21.44
N VAL A 534 1.90 15.07 -20.51
CA VAL A 534 0.91 15.48 -19.49
C VAL A 534 1.55 15.83 -18.14
N LEU A 535 2.54 15.05 -17.72
CA LEU A 535 3.14 15.13 -16.38
C LEU A 535 4.52 15.79 -16.35
N GLY A 536 5.09 16.09 -17.52
CA GLY A 536 6.49 16.50 -17.67
C GLY A 536 7.47 15.32 -17.66
N ALA A 537 8.73 15.59 -17.98
CA ALA A 537 9.82 14.61 -18.05
C ALA A 537 10.34 14.20 -16.66
N ILE A 538 9.45 13.68 -15.82
CA ILE A 538 9.77 13.21 -14.46
C ILE A 538 9.81 11.67 -14.39
N PRO A 539 10.56 11.06 -13.44
CA PRO A 539 10.66 9.60 -13.32
C PRO A 539 9.32 8.89 -13.21
N LEU A 540 8.32 9.52 -12.58
CA LEU A 540 6.96 8.99 -12.50
C LEU A 540 6.37 8.76 -13.91
N ALA A 541 6.40 9.76 -14.77
CA ALA A 541 5.82 9.72 -16.11
C ALA A 541 6.45 8.61 -16.96
N VAL A 542 7.76 8.47 -16.86
CA VAL A 542 8.57 7.48 -17.58
C VAL A 542 8.23 6.05 -17.15
N ARG A 543 7.97 5.81 -15.85
CA ARG A 543 7.67 4.46 -15.30
C ARG A 543 6.20 4.04 -15.38
N LEU A 544 5.27 4.99 -15.52
CA LEU A 544 3.82 4.71 -15.58
C LEU A 544 3.41 3.67 -16.64
N PRO A 545 3.95 3.69 -17.88
CA PRO A 545 3.68 2.64 -18.87
C PRO A 545 3.90 1.22 -18.34
N SER A 546 5.08 0.94 -17.76
CA SER A 546 5.41 -0.39 -17.23
C SER A 546 4.51 -0.74 -16.05
N ALA A 547 4.28 0.20 -15.14
CA ALA A 547 3.46 0.00 -13.95
C ALA A 547 2.01 -0.36 -14.29
N ILE A 548 1.42 0.33 -15.26
CA ILE A 548 0.07 0.05 -15.75
C ILE A 548 0.01 -1.33 -16.41
N MET A 549 0.97 -1.66 -17.27
CA MET A 549 1.02 -2.97 -17.95
C MET A 549 1.27 -4.12 -16.97
N GLY A 550 2.06 -3.89 -15.92
CA GLY A 550 2.26 -4.82 -14.81
C GLY A 550 0.97 -5.09 -14.04
N LEU A 551 0.22 -4.05 -13.70
CA LEU A 551 -1.10 -4.15 -13.06
C LEU A 551 -2.08 -4.91 -13.96
N LEU A 552 -2.18 -4.53 -15.24
CA LEU A 552 -3.11 -5.16 -16.18
C LEU A 552 -2.79 -6.64 -16.40
N THR A 553 -1.52 -7.02 -16.42
CA THR A 553 -1.10 -8.43 -16.53
C THR A 553 -1.48 -9.24 -15.28
N VAL A 554 -1.33 -8.68 -14.07
CA VAL A 554 -1.81 -9.34 -12.82
C VAL A 554 -3.31 -9.58 -12.88
N MET A 555 -4.08 -8.57 -13.30
CA MET A 555 -5.53 -8.69 -13.46
C MET A 555 -5.90 -9.70 -14.54
N MET A 556 -5.17 -9.71 -15.66
CA MET A 556 -5.38 -10.64 -16.75
C MET A 556 -5.10 -12.08 -16.32
N VAL A 557 -4.05 -12.34 -15.53
CA VAL A 557 -3.77 -13.65 -14.94
C VAL A 557 -4.90 -14.09 -13.99
N TYR A 558 -5.47 -13.19 -13.20
CA TYR A 558 -6.64 -13.50 -12.38
C TYR A 558 -7.82 -13.96 -13.23
N PHE A 559 -8.21 -13.18 -14.25
CA PHE A 559 -9.36 -13.51 -15.10
C PHE A 559 -9.11 -14.77 -15.93
N ALA A 560 -7.87 -14.95 -16.43
CA ALA A 560 -7.49 -16.13 -17.17
C ALA A 560 -7.54 -17.39 -16.29
N GLY A 561 -6.92 -17.34 -15.11
CA GLY A 561 -6.93 -18.45 -14.15
C GLY A 561 -8.33 -18.77 -13.63
N LYS A 562 -9.17 -17.75 -13.41
CA LYS A 562 -10.59 -17.92 -13.10
C LYS A 562 -11.31 -18.74 -14.18
N LYS A 563 -11.10 -18.40 -15.44
CA LYS A 563 -11.78 -19.01 -16.59
C LYS A 563 -11.23 -20.41 -16.92
N MET A 564 -9.93 -20.62 -16.76
CA MET A 564 -9.26 -21.90 -17.05
C MET A 564 -9.44 -22.93 -15.93
N PHE A 565 -9.54 -22.47 -14.69
CA PHE A 565 -9.66 -23.30 -13.51
C PHE A 565 -10.89 -22.88 -12.70
N ASN A 566 -10.70 -22.00 -11.72
CA ASN A 566 -11.76 -21.45 -10.88
C ASN A 566 -11.27 -20.16 -10.23
N LYS A 567 -12.18 -19.47 -9.55
CA LYS A 567 -11.92 -18.17 -8.94
C LYS A 567 -10.78 -18.15 -7.92
N THR A 568 -10.68 -19.18 -7.08
CA THR A 568 -9.61 -19.27 -6.07
C THR A 568 -8.26 -19.49 -6.75
N ALA A 569 -8.18 -20.39 -7.72
CA ALA A 569 -6.97 -20.60 -8.51
C ALA A 569 -6.55 -19.31 -9.22
N GLY A 570 -7.47 -18.58 -9.84
CA GLY A 570 -7.18 -17.27 -10.45
C GLY A 570 -6.62 -16.25 -9.47
N PHE A 571 -7.21 -16.14 -8.26
CA PHE A 571 -6.72 -15.23 -7.22
C PHE A 571 -5.30 -15.61 -6.77
N LEU A 572 -5.07 -16.90 -6.48
CA LEU A 572 -3.77 -17.40 -6.04
C LEU A 572 -2.71 -17.22 -7.14
N SER A 573 -3.05 -17.44 -8.41
CA SER A 573 -2.13 -17.22 -9.53
C SER A 573 -1.74 -15.75 -9.67
N ALA A 574 -2.69 -14.84 -9.55
CA ALA A 574 -2.38 -13.41 -9.61
C ALA A 574 -1.56 -12.95 -8.40
N LEU A 575 -1.83 -13.49 -7.20
CA LEU A 575 -1.02 -13.26 -6.00
C LEU A 575 0.42 -13.75 -6.17
N VAL A 576 0.61 -14.96 -6.72
CA VAL A 576 1.93 -15.54 -7.03
C VAL A 576 2.70 -14.61 -7.98
N LEU A 577 2.07 -14.15 -9.07
CA LEU A 577 2.69 -13.24 -10.01
C LEU A 577 3.06 -11.90 -9.35
N LEU A 578 2.10 -11.29 -8.65
CA LEU A 578 2.27 -9.99 -8.01
C LEU A 578 3.37 -9.99 -6.94
N THR A 579 3.57 -11.11 -6.25
CA THR A 579 4.58 -11.26 -5.20
C THR A 579 5.86 -11.96 -5.68
N THR A 580 5.98 -12.22 -6.99
CA THR A 580 7.25 -12.61 -7.62
C THR A 580 8.13 -11.36 -7.72
N THR A 581 9.21 -11.34 -6.94
CA THR A 581 10.05 -10.14 -6.72
C THR A 581 10.52 -9.49 -8.02
N GLN A 582 11.01 -10.29 -8.96
CA GLN A 582 11.50 -9.79 -10.24
C GLN A 582 10.38 -9.18 -11.09
N TYR A 583 9.21 -9.84 -11.18
CA TYR A 583 8.07 -9.31 -11.91
C TYR A 583 7.61 -7.96 -11.34
N LEU A 584 7.54 -7.88 -10.00
CA LEU A 584 7.15 -6.65 -9.31
C LEU A 584 8.19 -5.53 -9.51
N TYR A 585 9.49 -5.85 -9.43
CA TYR A 585 10.57 -4.89 -9.70
C TYR A 585 10.48 -4.32 -11.12
N TYR A 586 10.44 -5.17 -12.14
CA TYR A 586 10.39 -4.69 -13.54
C TYR A 586 9.06 -4.05 -13.92
N SER A 587 7.98 -4.32 -13.19
CA SER A 587 6.72 -3.56 -13.33
C SER A 587 6.90 -2.12 -12.86
N ARG A 588 7.90 -1.84 -12.03
CA ARG A 588 8.21 -0.51 -11.49
C ARG A 588 9.30 0.21 -12.26
N SER A 589 10.18 -0.54 -12.93
CA SER A 589 11.22 0.00 -13.80
C SER A 589 10.67 0.37 -15.16
N ALA A 590 11.22 1.41 -15.79
CA ALA A 590 10.82 1.82 -17.12
C ALA A 590 11.46 0.94 -18.20
N MET A 591 11.00 -0.31 -18.28
CA MET A 591 11.53 -1.36 -19.14
C MET A 591 10.48 -1.88 -20.12
N THR A 592 10.92 -2.30 -21.30
CA THR A 592 10.04 -2.86 -22.35
C THR A 592 9.46 -4.23 -21.97
N ASP A 593 10.10 -4.97 -21.07
CA ASP A 593 9.81 -6.37 -20.76
C ASP A 593 8.41 -6.65 -20.23
N VAL A 594 7.93 -5.83 -19.29
CA VAL A 594 6.60 -6.04 -18.68
C VAL A 594 5.50 -5.67 -19.66
N THR A 595 5.69 -4.61 -20.44
CA THR A 595 4.79 -4.23 -21.53
C THR A 595 4.72 -5.33 -22.60
N ALA A 596 5.87 -5.89 -23.00
CA ALA A 596 5.90 -7.01 -23.94
C ALA A 596 5.23 -8.25 -23.34
N THR A 597 5.46 -8.53 -22.06
CA THR A 597 4.81 -9.63 -21.34
C THR A 597 3.29 -9.48 -21.31
N PHE A 598 2.78 -8.28 -21.10
CA PHE A 598 1.35 -7.99 -21.19
C PHE A 598 0.80 -8.36 -22.56
N PHE A 599 1.39 -7.86 -23.64
CA PHE A 599 0.91 -8.11 -24.99
C PHE A 599 1.06 -9.58 -25.43
N ILE A 600 2.17 -10.24 -25.09
CA ILE A 600 2.37 -11.69 -25.30
C ILE A 600 1.29 -12.48 -24.57
N SER A 601 1.04 -12.17 -23.29
CA SER A 601 0.03 -12.84 -22.49
C SER A 601 -1.38 -12.58 -23.00
N ALA A 602 -1.69 -11.34 -23.40
CA ALA A 602 -2.98 -10.97 -23.99
C ALA A 602 -3.23 -11.70 -25.31
N SER A 603 -2.20 -11.84 -26.15
CA SER A 603 -2.26 -12.64 -27.37
C SER A 603 -2.59 -14.11 -27.06
N LEU A 604 -1.80 -14.74 -26.20
CA LEU A 604 -1.90 -16.16 -25.88
C LEU A 604 -3.20 -16.51 -25.13
N PHE A 605 -3.65 -15.66 -24.20
CA PHE A 605 -4.94 -15.82 -23.52
C PHE A 605 -6.12 -15.57 -24.46
N SER A 606 -6.04 -14.61 -25.37
CA SER A 606 -7.08 -14.40 -26.37
C SER A 606 -7.20 -15.61 -27.29
N TYR A 607 -6.07 -16.16 -27.74
CA TYR A 607 -6.02 -17.38 -28.56
C TYR A 607 -6.76 -18.55 -27.89
N ILE A 608 -6.40 -18.92 -26.66
CA ILE A 608 -7.02 -20.07 -25.98
C ILE A 608 -8.51 -19.86 -25.70
N PHE A 609 -8.97 -18.61 -25.57
CA PHE A 609 -10.37 -18.28 -25.33
C PHE A 609 -11.23 -18.12 -26.59
N VAL A 610 -10.62 -17.81 -27.73
CA VAL A 610 -11.27 -17.76 -29.03
C VAL A 610 -11.31 -19.15 -29.68
N ARG A 611 -10.38 -20.05 -29.31
CA ARG A 611 -10.38 -21.45 -29.75
C ARG A 611 -11.75 -22.12 -29.49
N GLY A 612 -12.34 -22.68 -30.54
CA GLY A 612 -13.67 -23.32 -30.51
C GLY A 612 -14.86 -22.37 -30.71
N LYS A 613 -14.63 -21.06 -30.92
CA LYS A 613 -15.68 -20.12 -31.33
C LYS A 613 -15.90 -20.16 -32.84
N LYS A 614 -17.16 -20.07 -33.28
CA LYS A 614 -17.56 -20.09 -34.71
C LYS A 614 -17.17 -18.83 -35.49
N LYS A 615 -16.95 -17.70 -34.81
CA LYS A 615 -16.68 -16.40 -35.43
C LYS A 615 -15.19 -16.22 -35.71
N ASN A 616 -14.76 -16.43 -36.95
CA ASN A 616 -13.35 -16.38 -37.35
C ASN A 616 -12.68 -15.01 -37.15
N PHE A 617 -13.41 -13.89 -37.27
CA PHE A 617 -12.82 -12.55 -37.08
C PHE A 617 -12.30 -12.32 -35.66
N LEU A 618 -12.78 -13.06 -34.65
CA LEU A 618 -12.27 -12.95 -33.27
C LEU A 618 -10.81 -13.38 -33.17
N TRP A 619 -10.30 -14.14 -34.14
CA TRP A 619 -8.90 -14.55 -34.22
C TRP A 619 -7.97 -13.42 -34.68
N LEU A 620 -8.50 -12.26 -35.09
CA LEU A 620 -7.69 -11.04 -35.25
C LEU A 620 -7.11 -10.57 -33.92
N ILE A 621 -7.85 -10.73 -32.82
CA ILE A 621 -7.48 -10.22 -31.49
C ILE A 621 -6.12 -10.76 -31.01
N PRO A 622 -5.85 -12.09 -30.99
CA PRO A 622 -4.53 -12.59 -30.64
C PRO A 622 -3.42 -12.07 -31.59
N GLY A 623 -3.74 -11.88 -32.87
CA GLY A 623 -2.85 -11.28 -33.86
C GLY A 623 -2.48 -9.83 -33.55
N LEU A 624 -3.48 -8.98 -33.28
CA LEU A 624 -3.28 -7.57 -32.92
C LEU A 624 -2.37 -7.44 -31.70
N PHE A 625 -2.61 -8.24 -30.65
CA PHE A 625 -1.75 -8.24 -29.46
C PHE A 625 -0.33 -8.76 -29.74
N ALA A 626 -0.17 -9.77 -30.60
CA ALA A 626 1.16 -10.17 -31.05
C ALA A 626 1.87 -9.05 -31.82
N GLY A 627 1.13 -8.28 -32.64
CA GLY A 627 1.64 -7.10 -33.31
C GLY A 627 2.09 -6.00 -32.34
N PHE A 628 1.31 -5.71 -31.30
CA PHE A 628 1.72 -4.78 -30.23
C PHE A 628 2.93 -5.28 -29.44
N ALA A 629 3.03 -6.59 -29.19
CA ALA A 629 4.19 -7.19 -28.56
C ALA A 629 5.46 -6.99 -29.41
N VAL A 630 5.35 -7.18 -30.74
CA VAL A 630 6.45 -6.90 -31.68
C VAL A 630 6.80 -5.41 -31.67
N MET A 631 5.81 -4.53 -31.73
CA MET A 631 6.03 -3.07 -31.65
C MET A 631 6.61 -2.62 -30.30
N THR A 632 6.64 -3.47 -29.28
CA THR A 632 7.28 -3.20 -27.99
C THR A 632 8.72 -3.73 -27.93
N LYS A 633 8.96 -4.97 -28.39
CA LYS A 633 10.24 -5.67 -28.17
C LYS A 633 10.71 -6.52 -29.35
N GLY A 634 10.32 -6.14 -30.56
CA GLY A 634 10.74 -6.77 -31.81
C GLY A 634 10.52 -8.28 -31.83
N VAL A 635 11.56 -9.05 -32.13
CA VAL A 635 11.50 -10.52 -32.30
C VAL A 635 10.97 -11.24 -31.05
N VAL A 636 11.22 -10.74 -29.84
CA VAL A 636 10.64 -11.32 -28.61
C VAL A 636 9.11 -11.25 -28.63
N GLY A 637 8.54 -10.23 -29.27
CA GLY A 637 7.10 -10.11 -29.46
C GLY A 637 6.48 -11.20 -30.35
N LEU A 638 7.30 -11.95 -31.10
CA LEU A 638 6.83 -13.06 -31.94
C LEU A 638 6.61 -14.36 -31.15
N ILE A 639 6.99 -14.45 -29.86
CA ILE A 639 6.79 -15.62 -28.99
C ILE A 639 5.37 -16.25 -29.08
N PRO A 640 4.27 -15.49 -29.22
CA PRO A 640 2.95 -16.11 -29.32
C PRO A 640 2.82 -17.11 -30.48
N PHE A 641 3.45 -16.87 -31.62
CA PHE A 641 3.35 -17.73 -32.81
C PHE A 641 3.91 -19.15 -32.57
N PRO A 642 5.20 -19.35 -32.21
CA PRO A 642 5.73 -20.69 -31.97
C PRO A 642 5.03 -21.37 -30.80
N VAL A 643 4.61 -20.64 -29.75
CA VAL A 643 3.83 -21.25 -28.65
C VAL A 643 2.49 -21.80 -29.16
N ILE A 644 1.75 -21.03 -29.97
CA ILE A 644 0.48 -21.46 -30.57
C ILE A 644 0.70 -22.67 -31.47
N ILE A 645 1.71 -22.63 -32.34
CA ILE A 645 2.05 -23.72 -33.27
C ILE A 645 2.38 -25.00 -32.51
N LEU A 646 3.29 -24.93 -31.52
CA LEU A 646 3.68 -26.10 -30.71
C LEU A 646 2.50 -26.66 -29.91
N CYS A 647 1.61 -25.80 -29.40
CA CYS A 647 0.39 -26.24 -28.72
C CYS A 647 -0.53 -27.02 -29.67
N GLU A 648 -0.82 -26.49 -30.86
CA GLU A 648 -1.69 -27.16 -31.83
C GLU A 648 -1.05 -28.44 -32.36
N LEU A 649 0.26 -28.44 -32.63
CA LEU A 649 1.01 -29.62 -33.04
C LEU A 649 0.89 -30.73 -32.00
N TYR A 650 1.09 -30.43 -30.71
CA TYR A 650 0.90 -31.42 -29.64
C TYR A 650 -0.53 -31.97 -29.61
N LEU A 651 -1.54 -31.10 -29.78
CA LEU A 651 -2.95 -31.52 -29.77
C LEU A 651 -3.32 -32.36 -31.00
N LEU A 652 -2.72 -32.10 -32.15
CA LEU A 652 -2.86 -32.92 -33.36
C LEU A 652 -2.21 -34.30 -33.16
N LEU A 653 -0.95 -34.34 -32.71
CA LEU A 653 -0.21 -35.59 -32.48
C LEU A 653 -0.90 -36.49 -31.44
N THR A 654 -1.51 -35.90 -30.41
CA THR A 654 -2.24 -36.65 -29.38
C THR A 654 -3.71 -36.95 -29.74
N LYS A 655 -4.10 -36.70 -31.00
CA LYS A 655 -5.46 -36.88 -31.54
C LYS A 655 -6.54 -36.15 -30.73
N GLN A 656 -6.16 -35.07 -30.04
CA GLN A 656 -7.07 -34.21 -29.29
C GLN A 656 -7.67 -33.09 -30.17
N THR A 657 -7.21 -32.95 -31.42
CA THR A 657 -7.71 -32.04 -32.45
C THR A 657 -7.48 -32.68 -33.82
N GLN A 658 -8.27 -32.30 -34.82
CA GLN A 658 -8.16 -32.78 -36.20
C GLN A 658 -7.73 -31.63 -37.10
N LEU A 659 -6.86 -31.90 -38.08
CA LEU A 659 -6.43 -30.93 -39.07
C LEU A 659 -7.53 -30.80 -40.16
N SER A 660 -7.91 -29.59 -40.51
CA SER A 660 -8.83 -29.30 -41.61
C SER A 660 -8.39 -28.03 -42.31
N VAL A 661 -8.57 -27.94 -43.64
CA VAL A 661 -8.29 -26.71 -44.40
C VAL A 661 -9.09 -25.53 -43.86
N LYS A 662 -10.32 -25.77 -43.38
CA LYS A 662 -11.15 -24.76 -42.71
C LYS A 662 -10.55 -24.27 -41.39
N ALA A 663 -9.65 -25.06 -40.78
CA ALA A 663 -8.92 -24.70 -39.56
C ALA A 663 -7.72 -23.76 -39.82
N LEU A 664 -7.31 -23.54 -41.08
CA LEU A 664 -6.23 -22.60 -41.43
C LEU A 664 -6.70 -21.14 -41.47
N LYS A 665 -7.95 -20.90 -41.88
CA LYS A 665 -8.54 -19.55 -42.00
C LYS A 665 -8.42 -18.72 -40.71
N PRO A 666 -8.68 -19.25 -39.50
CA PRO A 666 -8.45 -18.52 -38.26
C PRO A 666 -6.99 -18.08 -38.04
N PHE A 667 -5.99 -18.87 -38.44
CA PHE A 667 -4.57 -18.47 -38.32
C PHE A 667 -4.20 -17.37 -39.31
N LEU A 668 -4.82 -17.31 -40.49
CA LEU A 668 -4.67 -16.17 -41.39
C LEU A 668 -5.18 -14.86 -40.76
N TYR A 669 -6.25 -14.91 -39.96
CA TYR A 669 -6.69 -13.75 -39.18
C TYR A 669 -5.69 -13.36 -38.09
N ILE A 670 -5.03 -14.32 -37.42
CA ILE A 670 -3.93 -13.99 -36.49
C ILE A 670 -2.82 -13.25 -37.24
N LEU A 671 -2.39 -13.79 -38.39
CA LEU A 671 -1.33 -13.18 -39.19
C LEU A 671 -1.72 -11.78 -39.67
N LEU A 672 -2.95 -11.61 -40.14
CA LEU A 672 -3.48 -10.31 -40.56
C LEU A 672 -3.50 -9.30 -39.41
N GLY A 673 -3.99 -9.69 -38.23
CA GLY A 673 -4.00 -8.82 -37.05
C GLY A 673 -2.60 -8.38 -36.63
N TRP A 674 -1.63 -9.30 -36.68
CA TRP A 674 -0.23 -8.96 -36.44
C TRP A 674 0.31 -8.01 -37.50
N ALA A 675 0.06 -8.29 -38.77
CA ALA A 675 0.58 -7.52 -39.89
C ALA A 675 0.11 -6.06 -39.85
N VAL A 676 -1.17 -5.82 -39.53
CA VAL A 676 -1.76 -4.49 -39.44
C VAL A 676 -1.08 -3.60 -38.40
N ILE A 677 -0.60 -4.18 -37.29
CA ILE A 677 0.05 -3.41 -36.22
C ILE A 677 1.56 -3.34 -36.40
N ALA A 678 2.20 -4.47 -36.73
CA ALA A 678 3.66 -4.54 -36.76
C ALA A 678 4.25 -3.95 -38.05
N LEU A 679 3.68 -4.26 -39.22
CA LEU A 679 4.34 -3.94 -40.49
C LEU A 679 4.44 -2.44 -40.81
N PRO A 680 3.46 -1.55 -40.50
CA PRO A 680 3.53 -0.16 -40.96
C PRO A 680 4.82 0.57 -40.57
N TRP A 681 5.21 0.52 -39.29
CA TRP A 681 6.46 1.15 -38.83
C TRP A 681 7.70 0.45 -39.39
N HIS A 682 7.72 -0.88 -39.43
CA HIS A 682 8.87 -1.62 -39.96
C HIS A 682 9.09 -1.34 -41.46
N ILE A 683 8.01 -1.24 -42.25
CA ILE A 683 8.05 -0.87 -43.68
C ILE A 683 8.55 0.57 -43.83
N TYR A 684 8.02 1.51 -43.03
CA TYR A 684 8.44 2.90 -43.06
C TYR A 684 9.95 3.04 -42.77
N THR A 685 10.42 2.48 -41.66
CA THR A 685 11.82 2.54 -41.23
C THR A 685 12.74 1.86 -42.24
N TYR A 686 12.32 0.73 -42.82
CA TYR A 686 13.09 0.07 -43.88
C TYR A 686 13.17 0.93 -45.16
N LYS A 687 12.08 1.57 -45.58
CA LYS A 687 12.10 2.49 -46.73
C LYS A 687 13.03 3.69 -46.51
N MET A 688 13.13 4.16 -45.27
CA MET A 688 13.95 5.32 -44.92
C MET A 688 15.44 4.98 -44.75
N PHE A 689 15.78 3.82 -44.15
CA PHE A 689 17.16 3.51 -43.74
C PHE A 689 17.73 2.23 -44.39
N GLY A 690 16.94 1.51 -45.18
CA GLY A 690 17.37 0.33 -45.93
C GLY A 690 18.02 -0.76 -45.08
N MET A 691 19.12 -1.32 -45.60
CA MET A 691 19.84 -2.43 -44.95
C MET A 691 20.51 -2.03 -43.63
N ALA A 692 20.82 -0.75 -43.42
CA ALA A 692 21.41 -0.31 -42.15
C ALA A 692 20.48 -0.61 -40.97
N PHE A 693 19.17 -0.38 -41.15
CA PHE A 693 18.15 -0.75 -40.16
C PHE A 693 18.12 -2.26 -39.93
N LEU A 694 18.05 -3.09 -40.97
CA LEU A 694 17.95 -4.55 -40.82
C LEU A 694 19.21 -5.16 -40.19
N ASN A 695 20.40 -4.71 -40.61
CA ASN A 695 21.68 -5.19 -40.08
C ASN A 695 21.81 -4.91 -38.58
N GLN A 696 21.35 -3.76 -38.11
CA GLN A 696 21.33 -3.45 -36.68
C GLN A 696 20.19 -4.18 -35.96
N TYR A 697 18.95 -3.98 -36.41
CA TYR A 697 17.74 -4.44 -35.73
C TYR A 697 17.60 -5.97 -35.67
N LEU A 698 17.91 -6.68 -36.76
CA LEU A 698 17.83 -8.14 -36.84
C LEU A 698 19.21 -8.82 -36.79
N GLY A 699 20.24 -8.23 -37.41
CA GLY A 699 21.60 -8.78 -37.35
C GLY A 699 22.18 -8.67 -35.93
N TYR A 700 22.62 -7.47 -35.55
CA TYR A 700 23.31 -7.25 -34.28
C TYR A 700 22.45 -7.56 -33.05
N HIS A 701 21.24 -6.99 -32.98
CA HIS A 701 20.41 -7.09 -31.76
C HIS A 701 19.67 -8.42 -31.58
N VAL A 702 19.61 -9.27 -32.60
CA VAL A 702 18.93 -10.58 -32.54
C VAL A 702 19.90 -11.71 -32.87
N TRP A 703 20.45 -11.75 -34.08
CA TRP A 703 21.33 -12.85 -34.53
C TRP A 703 22.64 -12.90 -33.75
N ASP A 704 23.41 -11.81 -33.72
CA ASP A 704 24.72 -11.80 -33.07
C ASP A 704 24.59 -12.01 -31.56
N ARG A 705 23.57 -11.43 -30.92
CA ARG A 705 23.28 -11.67 -29.49
C ARG A 705 22.84 -13.10 -29.19
N ALA A 706 22.22 -13.80 -30.15
CA ALA A 706 21.84 -15.20 -29.98
C ALA A 706 23.06 -16.14 -30.08
N VAL A 707 23.97 -15.88 -31.01
CA VAL A 707 25.10 -16.77 -31.33
C VAL A 707 26.39 -16.42 -30.57
N ASN A 708 26.58 -15.16 -30.16
CA ASN A 708 27.79 -14.67 -29.49
C ASN A 708 27.52 -14.20 -28.05
N SER A 709 28.55 -14.28 -27.20
CA SER A 709 28.55 -13.70 -25.85
C SER A 709 28.93 -12.22 -25.91
N ILE A 710 27.98 -11.36 -26.26
CA ILE A 710 28.20 -9.91 -26.33
C ILE A 710 28.15 -9.30 -24.93
N GLU A 711 29.05 -8.36 -24.62
CA GLU A 711 29.14 -7.60 -23.36
C GLU A 711 29.34 -8.47 -22.09
N ASP A 712 30.17 -9.52 -22.15
CA ASP A 712 30.47 -10.43 -21.02
C ASP A 712 29.24 -11.09 -20.35
N LYS A 713 28.14 -11.20 -21.10
CA LYS A 713 26.87 -11.80 -20.64
C LYS A 713 26.75 -13.31 -20.92
N GLY A 714 27.88 -13.99 -21.07
CA GLY A 714 27.95 -15.44 -21.24
C GLY A 714 27.50 -16.16 -19.98
N ARG A 715 26.42 -16.94 -20.08
CA ARG A 715 25.83 -17.68 -18.94
C ARG A 715 25.49 -19.11 -19.34
N PRO A 716 25.59 -20.10 -18.41
CA PRO A 716 25.30 -21.50 -18.72
C PRO A 716 23.83 -21.71 -19.11
N PHE A 717 23.53 -22.85 -19.74
CA PHE A 717 22.17 -23.21 -20.18
C PHE A 717 21.14 -23.16 -19.04
N PHE A 718 21.49 -23.71 -17.87
CA PHE A 718 20.60 -23.77 -16.69
C PHE A 718 20.46 -22.43 -15.94
N TRP A 719 21.06 -21.34 -16.41
CA TRP A 719 21.08 -20.06 -15.70
C TRP A 719 19.68 -19.53 -15.35
N TYR A 720 18.70 -19.71 -16.25
CA TYR A 720 17.34 -19.27 -15.97
C TYR A 720 16.63 -20.08 -14.87
N LEU A 721 17.09 -21.29 -14.53
CA LEU A 721 16.62 -21.99 -13.32
C LEU A 721 17.10 -21.26 -12.05
N ILE A 722 18.32 -20.73 -12.07
CA ILE A 722 18.86 -19.89 -10.98
C ILE A 722 18.06 -18.59 -10.90
N VAL A 723 17.79 -17.95 -12.05
CA VAL A 723 16.95 -16.75 -12.10
C VAL A 723 15.55 -17.04 -11.53
N LEU A 724 14.92 -18.17 -11.88
CA LEU A 724 13.63 -18.57 -11.32
C LEU A 724 13.68 -18.78 -9.80
N LYS A 725 14.72 -19.47 -9.31
CA LYS A 725 14.95 -19.68 -7.87
C LYS A 725 15.03 -18.35 -7.13
N VAL A 726 15.78 -17.39 -7.67
CA VAL A 726 16.00 -16.06 -7.04
C VAL A 726 14.81 -15.12 -7.22
N SER A 727 14.06 -15.22 -8.31
CA SER A 727 12.92 -14.34 -8.59
C SER A 727 11.63 -14.78 -7.90
N MET A 728 11.29 -16.06 -8.00
CA MET A 728 10.05 -16.62 -7.48
C MET A 728 10.16 -17.08 -6.01
N ARG A 729 11.36 -17.45 -5.55
CA ARG A 729 11.69 -17.76 -4.13
C ARG A 729 10.65 -18.61 -3.41
N LEU A 730 9.77 -18.01 -2.59
CA LEU A 730 8.67 -18.69 -1.89
C LEU A 730 7.87 -19.58 -2.84
N TRP A 731 7.56 -19.05 -4.02
CA TRP A 731 6.78 -19.75 -5.05
C TRP A 731 7.61 -20.74 -5.86
N PHE A 732 8.93 -20.62 -5.85
CA PHE A 732 9.80 -21.63 -6.47
C PHE A 732 9.67 -22.99 -5.76
N ILE A 733 9.55 -22.99 -4.43
CA ILE A 733 9.30 -24.21 -3.65
C ILE A 733 7.96 -24.85 -4.07
N VAL A 734 6.92 -24.04 -4.24
CA VAL A 734 5.61 -24.50 -4.72
C VAL A 734 5.72 -25.05 -6.14
N LEU A 735 6.51 -24.42 -7.01
CA LEU A 735 6.71 -24.88 -8.39
C LEU A 735 7.38 -26.24 -8.49
N LEU A 736 8.30 -26.59 -7.59
CA LEU A 736 8.93 -27.92 -7.57
C LEU A 736 7.90 -29.05 -7.48
N ALA A 737 6.79 -28.83 -6.76
CA ALA A 737 5.68 -29.78 -6.68
C ALA A 737 4.62 -29.53 -7.78
N ALA A 738 4.38 -28.28 -8.15
CA ALA A 738 3.35 -27.92 -9.13
C ALA A 738 3.69 -28.34 -10.57
N LEU A 739 4.97 -28.33 -10.96
CA LEU A 739 5.41 -28.72 -12.30
C LEU A 739 5.20 -30.22 -12.58
N PRO A 740 5.65 -31.17 -11.75
CA PRO A 740 5.28 -32.59 -11.91
C PRO A 740 3.77 -32.80 -11.91
N GLY A 741 3.04 -32.07 -11.05
CA GLY A 741 1.58 -32.08 -11.04
C GLY A 741 0.98 -31.60 -12.38
N ALA A 742 1.52 -30.55 -12.99
CA ALA A 742 1.08 -30.06 -14.29
C ALA A 742 1.35 -31.08 -15.40
N VAL A 743 2.53 -31.70 -15.41
CA VAL A 743 2.90 -32.76 -16.37
C VAL A 743 1.96 -33.96 -16.23
N TYR A 744 1.65 -34.38 -15.00
CA TYR A 744 0.67 -35.44 -14.75
C TYR A 744 -0.72 -35.10 -15.32
N ASN A 745 -1.14 -33.83 -15.25
CA ASN A 745 -2.41 -33.41 -15.84
C ASN A 745 -2.37 -33.37 -17.38
N VAL A 746 -1.21 -33.18 -18.00
CA VAL A 746 -1.02 -33.35 -19.45
C VAL A 746 -1.26 -34.79 -19.87
N PHE A 747 -0.73 -35.78 -19.15
CA PHE A 747 -1.01 -37.19 -19.39
C PHE A 747 -2.50 -37.54 -19.21
N LYS A 748 -3.21 -36.83 -18.33
CA LYS A 748 -4.68 -36.87 -18.22
C LYS A 748 -5.42 -36.11 -19.33
N LYS A 749 -4.75 -35.76 -20.43
CA LYS A 749 -5.28 -35.04 -21.60
C LYS A 749 -5.94 -33.70 -21.25
N ARG A 750 -5.47 -33.01 -20.20
CA ARG A 750 -5.96 -31.68 -19.83
C ARG A 750 -5.25 -30.60 -20.65
N ARG A 751 -5.90 -30.16 -21.74
CA ARG A 751 -5.39 -29.16 -22.71
C ARG A 751 -4.82 -27.87 -22.10
N VAL A 752 -5.42 -27.38 -21.01
CA VAL A 752 -4.93 -26.16 -20.33
C VAL A 752 -3.48 -26.31 -19.85
N TYR A 753 -3.12 -27.48 -19.30
CA TYR A 753 -1.77 -27.71 -18.81
C TYR A 753 -0.76 -27.89 -19.95
N VAL A 754 -1.19 -28.41 -21.11
CA VAL A 754 -0.36 -28.43 -22.33
C VAL A 754 0.01 -27.01 -22.70
N PHE A 755 -0.99 -26.13 -22.82
CA PHE A 755 -0.78 -24.73 -23.19
C PHE A 755 0.17 -24.01 -22.23
N LEU A 756 -0.05 -24.13 -20.92
CA LEU A 756 0.80 -23.46 -19.92
C LEU A 756 2.23 -23.99 -19.91
N LEU A 757 2.41 -25.31 -20.04
CA LEU A 757 3.75 -25.92 -20.07
C LEU A 757 4.47 -25.62 -21.37
N VAL A 758 3.82 -25.71 -22.53
CA VAL A 758 4.45 -25.36 -23.82
C VAL A 758 4.87 -23.89 -23.82
N TRP A 759 4.03 -22.99 -23.32
CA TRP A 759 4.39 -21.57 -23.20
C TRP A 759 5.61 -21.37 -22.29
N ALA A 760 5.59 -21.94 -21.08
CA ALA A 760 6.70 -21.78 -20.15
C ALA A 760 8.01 -22.43 -20.67
N LEU A 761 7.92 -23.66 -21.20
CA LEU A 761 9.07 -24.41 -21.72
C LEU A 761 9.63 -23.75 -22.97
N PHE A 762 8.80 -23.24 -23.87
CA PHE A 762 9.30 -22.55 -25.06
C PHE A 762 10.15 -21.35 -24.69
N ILE A 763 9.67 -20.48 -23.81
CA ILE A 763 10.43 -19.30 -23.36
C ILE A 763 11.72 -19.73 -22.65
N PHE A 764 11.61 -20.70 -21.75
CA PHE A 764 12.77 -21.23 -21.03
C PHE A 764 13.84 -21.73 -21.99
N LEU A 765 13.49 -22.62 -22.92
CA LEU A 765 14.42 -23.22 -23.86
C LEU A 765 14.97 -22.18 -24.85
N PHE A 766 14.11 -21.34 -25.41
CA PHE A 766 14.48 -20.30 -26.39
C PHE A 766 15.55 -19.35 -25.85
N PHE A 767 15.40 -18.86 -24.61
CA PHE A 767 16.42 -17.99 -24.04
C PHE A 767 17.61 -18.77 -23.46
N SER A 768 17.42 -20.01 -23.00
CA SER A 768 18.52 -20.83 -22.44
C SER A 768 19.53 -21.25 -23.51
N THR A 769 19.09 -21.41 -24.77
CA THR A 769 19.98 -21.73 -25.91
C THR A 769 20.78 -20.52 -26.38
N ALA A 770 20.27 -19.29 -26.23
CA ALA A 770 21.00 -18.08 -26.59
C ALA A 770 22.29 -17.89 -25.77
N LYS A 771 23.38 -17.43 -26.39
CA LYS A 771 24.65 -17.22 -25.68
C LYS A 771 24.61 -16.03 -24.73
N SER A 772 24.12 -14.87 -25.18
CA SER A 772 23.93 -13.70 -24.31
C SER A 772 22.63 -13.82 -23.52
N LYS A 773 22.71 -13.78 -22.18
CA LYS A 773 21.54 -13.94 -21.30
C LYS A 773 21.38 -12.75 -20.35
N LEU A 774 20.18 -12.18 -20.33
CA LEU A 774 19.80 -11.07 -19.44
C LEU A 774 18.69 -11.52 -18.48
N VAL A 775 18.74 -11.00 -17.25
CA VAL A 775 17.91 -11.50 -16.15
C VAL A 775 16.42 -11.32 -16.47
N TRP A 776 16.07 -10.23 -17.15
CA TRP A 776 14.70 -9.86 -17.51
C TRP A 776 14.09 -10.62 -18.70
N TYR A 777 14.88 -11.34 -19.51
CA TYR A 777 14.35 -12.03 -20.69
C TYR A 777 13.26 -13.07 -20.38
N VAL A 778 13.27 -13.64 -19.18
CA VAL A 778 12.30 -14.66 -18.74
C VAL A 778 11.01 -14.10 -18.14
N ILE A 779 10.82 -12.78 -18.06
CA ILE A 779 9.59 -12.18 -17.51
C ILE A 779 8.31 -12.71 -18.20
N PRO A 780 8.27 -12.91 -19.54
CA PRO A 780 7.10 -13.49 -20.21
C PRO A 780 6.75 -14.93 -19.79
N MET A 781 7.64 -15.61 -19.05
CA MET A 781 7.43 -16.95 -18.51
C MET A 781 6.67 -16.96 -17.18
N TYR A 782 6.63 -15.85 -16.44
CA TYR A 782 5.98 -15.81 -15.13
C TYR A 782 4.46 -15.99 -15.17
N PRO A 783 3.70 -15.43 -16.13
CA PRO A 783 2.25 -15.63 -16.19
C PRO A 783 1.81 -17.11 -16.25
N PRO A 784 2.36 -17.99 -17.14
CA PRO A 784 1.98 -19.39 -17.15
C PRO A 784 2.46 -20.15 -15.89
N LEU A 785 3.63 -19.84 -15.36
CA LEU A 785 4.13 -20.46 -14.12
C LEU A 785 3.27 -20.09 -12.90
N ALA A 786 2.83 -18.84 -12.80
CA ALA A 786 1.92 -18.39 -11.76
C ALA A 786 0.55 -19.07 -11.86
N LEU A 787 0.05 -19.32 -13.08
CA LEU A 787 -1.16 -20.11 -13.32
C LEU A 787 -1.01 -21.56 -12.85
N ILE A 788 0.13 -22.19 -13.15
CA ILE A 788 0.44 -23.55 -12.67
C ILE A 788 0.49 -23.59 -11.15
N ALA A 789 1.27 -22.71 -10.52
CA ALA A 789 1.43 -22.64 -9.06
C ALA A 789 0.09 -22.36 -8.35
N GLY A 790 -0.65 -21.33 -8.76
CA GLY A 790 -1.93 -20.98 -8.13
C GLY A 790 -3.00 -22.06 -8.26
N SER A 791 -3.08 -22.74 -9.42
CA SER A 791 -3.98 -23.89 -9.60
C SER A 791 -3.60 -25.08 -8.73
N PHE A 792 -2.30 -25.29 -8.49
CA PHE A 792 -1.79 -26.35 -7.63
C PHE A 792 -2.07 -26.07 -6.15
N ILE A 793 -1.87 -24.83 -5.70
CA ILE A 793 -2.21 -24.40 -4.33
C ILE A 793 -3.71 -24.61 -4.07
N ASP A 794 -4.60 -24.23 -4.99
CA ASP A 794 -6.04 -24.46 -4.82
C ASP A 794 -6.37 -25.97 -4.69
N LYS A 795 -5.72 -26.83 -5.49
CA LYS A 795 -5.88 -28.29 -5.37
C LYS A 795 -5.44 -28.81 -4.00
N ILE A 796 -4.30 -28.34 -3.47
CA ILE A 796 -3.81 -28.71 -2.14
C ILE A 796 -4.80 -28.25 -1.05
N LEU A 797 -5.28 -27.01 -1.12
CA LEU A 797 -6.26 -26.50 -0.17
C LEU A 797 -7.53 -27.37 -0.17
N ASN A 798 -8.06 -27.68 -1.35
CA ASN A 798 -9.24 -28.53 -1.47
C ASN A 798 -8.99 -29.98 -0.98
N TYR A 799 -7.77 -30.52 -1.16
CA TYR A 799 -7.38 -31.83 -0.63
C TYR A 799 -7.40 -31.85 0.91
N PHE A 800 -6.74 -30.90 1.57
CA PHE A 800 -6.74 -30.81 3.03
C PHE A 800 -8.14 -30.54 3.59
N MET A 801 -8.94 -29.70 2.93
CA MET A 801 -10.34 -29.48 3.28
C MET A 801 -11.18 -30.78 3.27
N GLY A 802 -10.86 -31.73 2.38
CA GLY A 802 -11.50 -33.04 2.33
C GLY A 802 -11.18 -33.92 3.54
N ARG A 803 -10.00 -33.74 4.13
CA ARG A 803 -9.48 -34.53 5.26
C ARG A 803 -9.92 -34.00 6.62
N PHE A 804 -10.02 -32.68 6.79
CA PHE A 804 -10.44 -32.02 8.04
C PHE A 804 -11.97 -31.85 8.13
N ARG A 805 -12.73 -32.96 8.13
CA ARG A 805 -14.21 -32.95 8.16
C ARG A 805 -14.84 -32.25 9.38
N LYS A 806 -14.09 -32.08 10.49
CA LYS A 806 -14.56 -31.46 11.74
C LYS A 806 -14.63 -29.93 11.69
N PHE A 807 -13.97 -29.29 10.73
CA PHE A 807 -13.97 -27.82 10.57
C PHE A 807 -14.92 -27.39 9.45
N ASP A 808 -15.42 -26.17 9.57
CA ASP A 808 -16.18 -25.56 8.49
C ASP A 808 -15.26 -25.35 7.27
N LYS A 809 -15.58 -26.07 6.19
CA LYS A 809 -14.79 -26.11 4.95
C LYS A 809 -14.57 -24.72 4.36
N LEU A 810 -15.58 -23.84 4.42
CA LEU A 810 -15.45 -22.49 3.89
C LEU A 810 -14.44 -21.73 4.74
N TRP A 811 -14.61 -21.72 6.05
CA TRP A 811 -13.73 -21.01 6.97
C TRP A 811 -12.28 -21.47 6.89
N PHE A 812 -12.03 -22.77 6.84
CA PHE A 812 -10.68 -23.29 6.63
C PHE A 812 -10.06 -22.73 5.35
N LYS A 813 -10.80 -22.73 4.23
CA LYS A 813 -10.32 -22.19 2.96
C LYS A 813 -10.03 -20.70 3.05
N LEU A 814 -10.91 -19.92 3.68
CA LEU A 814 -10.75 -18.47 3.82
C LEU A 814 -9.54 -18.12 4.69
N SER A 815 -9.40 -18.78 5.84
CA SER A 815 -8.27 -18.60 6.75
C SER A 815 -6.96 -19.01 6.08
N ALA A 816 -6.94 -20.10 5.32
CA ALA A 816 -5.75 -20.52 4.58
C ALA A 816 -5.36 -19.52 3.47
N ILE A 817 -6.33 -19.02 2.69
CA ILE A 817 -6.07 -17.97 1.68
C ILE A 817 -5.54 -16.70 2.35
N PHE A 818 -6.15 -16.29 3.46
CA PHE A 818 -5.70 -15.11 4.20
C PHE A 818 -4.27 -15.29 4.73
N LEU A 819 -3.96 -16.47 5.28
CA LEU A 819 -2.61 -16.80 5.73
C LEU A 819 -1.60 -16.79 4.57
N ILE A 820 -1.96 -17.32 3.40
CA ILE A 820 -1.12 -17.27 2.20
C ILE A 820 -0.85 -15.82 1.80
N VAL A 821 -1.87 -14.95 1.79
CA VAL A 821 -1.69 -13.52 1.51
C VAL A 821 -0.77 -12.87 2.55
N ALA A 822 -1.03 -13.09 3.84
CA ALA A 822 -0.23 -12.52 4.93
C ALA A 822 1.25 -12.95 4.85
N VAL A 823 1.51 -14.24 4.63
CA VAL A 823 2.87 -14.78 4.44
C VAL A 823 3.53 -14.20 3.20
N SER A 824 2.79 -14.08 2.09
CA SER A 824 3.34 -13.51 0.85
C SER A 824 3.73 -12.04 1.02
N LEU A 825 2.93 -11.26 1.73
CA LEU A 825 3.20 -9.85 2.01
C LEU A 825 4.32 -9.67 3.03
N ALA A 826 4.36 -10.49 4.09
CA ALA A 826 5.45 -10.48 5.06
C ALA A 826 6.79 -10.87 4.40
N TYR A 827 6.76 -11.88 3.53
CA TYR A 827 7.92 -12.27 2.73
C TYR A 827 8.41 -11.12 1.84
N LEU A 828 7.50 -10.51 1.10
CA LEU A 828 7.82 -9.36 0.25
C LEU A 828 8.35 -8.17 1.06
N PHE A 829 7.80 -7.92 2.25
CA PHE A 829 8.29 -6.89 3.16
C PHE A 829 9.73 -7.17 3.61
N TYR A 830 10.05 -8.41 3.97
CA TYR A 830 11.40 -8.79 4.37
C TYR A 830 12.41 -8.66 3.22
N TYR A 831 12.02 -9.08 2.01
CA TYR A 831 12.85 -8.99 0.80
C TYR A 831 12.59 -7.73 -0.04
N ARG A 832 12.05 -6.68 0.57
CA ARG A 832 11.63 -5.46 -0.14
C ARG A 832 12.77 -4.76 -0.86
N GLY A 833 14.02 -4.89 -0.40
CA GLY A 833 15.20 -4.33 -1.06
C GLY A 833 15.46 -4.87 -2.48
N LEU A 834 14.88 -6.01 -2.84
CA LEU A 834 14.96 -6.56 -4.20
C LEU A 834 13.97 -5.91 -5.18
N VAL A 835 12.99 -5.16 -4.66
CA VAL A 835 11.88 -4.57 -5.41
C VAL A 835 11.88 -3.04 -5.31
N TYR A 836 12.09 -2.54 -4.11
CA TYR A 836 12.13 -1.13 -3.76
C TYR A 836 13.58 -0.76 -3.46
N THR A 837 14.37 -0.63 -4.52
CA THR A 837 15.80 -0.33 -4.44
C THR A 837 16.03 1.09 -3.92
N SER A 838 17.22 1.34 -3.35
CA SER A 838 17.67 2.69 -3.03
C SER A 838 17.91 3.50 -4.30
N ASP A 839 17.86 4.82 -4.18
CA ASP A 839 18.24 5.71 -5.26
C ASP A 839 19.77 5.74 -5.39
N LEU A 840 20.30 5.11 -6.44
CA LEU A 840 21.74 4.98 -6.67
C LEU A 840 22.30 6.12 -7.52
N THR A 841 21.45 6.85 -8.25
CA THR A 841 21.84 7.89 -9.21
C THR A 841 21.33 9.28 -8.85
N GLY A 842 20.72 9.42 -7.67
CA GLY A 842 20.06 10.66 -7.28
C GLY A 842 21.02 11.83 -7.09
N ALA A 843 22.19 11.59 -6.53
CA ALA A 843 23.20 12.64 -6.35
C ALA A 843 23.68 13.19 -7.71
N GLU A 844 24.01 12.29 -8.62
CA GLU A 844 24.38 12.60 -10.01
C GLU A 844 23.30 13.42 -10.72
N ALA A 845 22.07 12.92 -10.70
CA ALA A 845 20.94 13.52 -11.39
C ALA A 845 20.57 14.89 -10.84
N GLU A 846 20.50 15.04 -9.51
CA GLU A 846 20.18 16.31 -8.86
C GLU A 846 21.24 17.38 -9.17
N LEU A 847 22.52 17.03 -9.09
CA LEU A 847 23.60 17.98 -9.36
C LEU A 847 23.66 18.40 -10.84
N LEU A 848 23.28 17.54 -11.79
CA LEU A 848 23.11 17.93 -13.19
C LEU A 848 21.97 18.94 -13.38
N VAL A 849 20.85 18.73 -12.69
CA VAL A 849 19.72 19.68 -12.70
C VAL A 849 20.13 21.02 -12.05
N VAL A 850 20.88 20.98 -10.95
CA VAL A 850 21.45 22.18 -10.29
C VAL A 850 22.40 22.90 -11.23
N LYS A 851 23.26 22.17 -11.96
CA LYS A 851 24.19 22.73 -12.93
C LYS A 851 23.46 23.51 -14.02
N ASP A 852 22.44 22.93 -14.64
CA ASP A 852 21.66 23.62 -15.69
C ASP A 852 20.89 24.82 -15.14
N LYS A 853 20.38 24.73 -13.91
CA LYS A 853 19.67 25.83 -13.25
C LYS A 853 20.60 27.01 -12.89
N THR A 854 21.83 26.72 -12.49
CA THR A 854 22.79 27.72 -11.99
C THR A 854 23.57 28.39 -13.12
N PHE A 855 23.99 27.61 -14.12
CA PHE A 855 24.90 28.06 -15.18
C PHE A 855 24.27 28.07 -16.58
N GLY A 856 22.99 27.73 -16.68
CA GLY A 856 22.29 27.57 -17.96
C GLY A 856 22.67 26.28 -18.71
N THR A 857 21.88 25.96 -19.73
CA THR A 857 22.05 24.76 -20.55
C THR A 857 23.24 24.85 -21.51
N ASN A 858 23.67 26.05 -21.91
CA ASN A 858 24.74 26.20 -22.90
C ASN A 858 26.15 25.93 -22.34
N THR A 859 26.31 26.00 -21.02
CA THR A 859 27.61 25.84 -20.37
C THR A 859 27.99 24.36 -20.28
N LYS A 860 29.20 24.00 -20.75
CA LYS A 860 29.68 22.61 -20.71
C LYS A 860 29.97 22.17 -19.26
N VAL A 861 29.57 20.96 -18.92
CA VAL A 861 29.97 20.29 -17.67
C VAL A 861 30.86 19.08 -17.96
N TYR A 862 31.96 18.94 -17.23
CA TYR A 862 32.80 17.76 -17.28
C TYR A 862 32.43 16.82 -16.14
N ILE A 863 32.17 15.55 -16.45
CA ILE A 863 31.54 14.61 -15.54
C ILE A 863 32.43 13.39 -15.33
N ASP A 864 32.67 13.02 -14.07
CA ASP A 864 33.53 11.89 -13.71
C ASP A 864 32.84 10.54 -13.89
N ARG A 865 33.26 9.71 -14.86
CA ARG A 865 32.82 8.30 -15.03
C ARG A 865 31.30 8.09 -14.90
N MET A 866 30.49 9.08 -15.26
CA MET A 866 29.03 8.95 -15.23
C MET A 866 28.54 8.26 -16.49
N ASP A 867 27.53 7.41 -16.34
CA ASP A 867 26.89 6.77 -17.48
C ASP A 867 26.23 7.82 -18.40
N ILE A 868 26.65 7.82 -19.67
CA ILE A 868 26.20 8.78 -20.71
C ILE A 868 24.66 8.89 -20.79
N PRO A 869 23.87 7.80 -20.78
CA PRO A 869 22.42 7.90 -20.84
C PRO A 869 21.80 8.72 -19.70
N LEU A 870 22.38 8.61 -18.50
CA LEU A 870 21.91 9.35 -17.33
C LEU A 870 22.15 10.86 -17.54
N ALA A 871 23.37 11.23 -17.94
CA ALA A 871 23.72 12.62 -18.24
C ALA A 871 22.81 13.20 -19.33
N MET A 872 22.64 12.48 -20.45
CA MET A 872 21.79 12.93 -21.56
C MET A 872 20.33 13.16 -21.16
N TYR A 873 19.82 12.45 -20.16
CA TYR A 873 18.46 12.63 -19.69
C TYR A 873 18.31 13.89 -18.82
N TYR A 874 19.22 14.06 -17.85
CA TYR A 874 19.13 15.10 -16.82
C TYR A 874 19.75 16.45 -17.19
N THR A 875 20.64 16.50 -18.19
CA THR A 875 21.07 17.75 -18.80
C THR A 875 20.76 17.77 -20.28
N ASP A 876 20.26 18.91 -20.76
CA ASP A 876 20.11 19.18 -22.20
C ASP A 876 21.32 19.97 -22.75
N GLY A 877 22.30 20.28 -21.89
CA GLY A 877 23.53 20.98 -22.24
C GLY A 877 24.67 20.08 -22.71
N PRO A 878 25.77 20.68 -23.22
CA PRO A 878 26.95 19.91 -23.59
C PRO A 878 27.62 19.35 -22.33
N PHE A 879 28.08 18.11 -22.42
CA PHE A 879 28.87 17.49 -21.36
C PHE A 879 29.99 16.65 -21.95
N GLU A 880 31.00 16.39 -21.14
CA GLU A 880 32.14 15.56 -21.49
C GLU A 880 32.46 14.61 -20.33
N VAL A 881 32.51 13.31 -20.61
CA VAL A 881 32.78 12.31 -19.58
C VAL A 881 34.29 12.09 -19.49
N LEU A 882 34.84 12.29 -18.30
CA LEU A 882 36.27 12.16 -18.01
C LEU A 882 36.53 11.11 -16.93
N ASP A 883 37.79 10.69 -16.80
CA ASP A 883 38.28 9.88 -15.70
C ASP A 883 39.17 10.72 -14.79
N PHE A 884 38.58 11.34 -13.76
CA PHE A 884 39.34 12.18 -12.84
C PHE A 884 40.12 11.33 -11.85
N ARG A 885 41.43 11.24 -12.01
CA ARG A 885 42.30 10.82 -10.92
C ARG A 885 43.12 12.02 -10.47
N ALA A 886 43.07 12.34 -9.18
CA ALA A 886 43.75 13.50 -8.61
C ALA A 886 45.28 13.49 -8.80
N ASP A 887 45.88 12.33 -9.07
CA ASP A 887 47.31 12.11 -9.30
C ASP A 887 47.78 12.38 -10.74
N LYS A 888 46.86 12.71 -11.67
CA LYS A 888 47.17 12.86 -13.10
C LYS A 888 46.72 14.22 -13.66
N TYR A 889 47.67 15.12 -13.83
CA TYR A 889 47.48 16.51 -14.30
C TYR A 889 46.95 16.61 -15.73
N ASP A 890 47.17 15.59 -16.57
CA ASP A 890 46.74 15.52 -17.97
C ASP A 890 45.24 15.22 -18.15
N ARG A 891 44.52 14.92 -17.05
CA ARG A 891 43.14 14.41 -17.09
C ARG A 891 42.07 15.36 -16.57
N VAL A 892 42.48 16.50 -16.02
CA VAL A 892 41.58 17.58 -15.61
C VAL A 892 41.67 18.68 -16.66
N PRO A 893 40.54 19.17 -17.20
CA PRO A 893 40.56 20.22 -18.21
C PRO A 893 41.10 21.52 -17.57
N ILE A 894 42.23 21.99 -18.08
CA ILE A 894 42.81 23.28 -17.70
C ILE A 894 41.87 24.38 -18.21
N PRO A 895 41.41 25.32 -17.37
CA PRO A 895 40.51 26.40 -17.79
C PRO A 895 41.19 27.26 -18.85
N VAL A 896 40.51 27.47 -19.98
CA VAL A 896 40.93 28.44 -20.99
C VAL A 896 40.75 29.84 -20.39
N TYR A 897 41.65 30.79 -20.68
CA TYR A 897 41.69 32.12 -20.06
C TYR A 897 40.32 32.80 -19.86
N ALA A 898 39.42 32.67 -20.83
CA ALA A 898 38.09 33.29 -20.82
C ALA A 898 36.91 32.37 -20.44
N GLN A 899 37.12 31.06 -20.24
CA GLN A 899 36.04 30.10 -20.03
C GLN A 899 36.01 29.58 -18.59
N LYS A 900 34.81 29.51 -18.04
CA LYS A 900 34.52 28.89 -16.75
C LYS A 900 34.57 27.38 -16.90
N THR A 901 35.07 26.68 -15.88
CA THR A 901 35.05 25.22 -15.85
C THR A 901 34.06 24.74 -14.80
N ILE A 902 33.20 23.79 -15.17
CA ILE A 902 32.27 23.14 -14.26
C ILE A 902 32.62 21.66 -14.23
N LEU A 903 32.95 21.14 -13.05
CA LEU A 903 33.24 19.72 -12.86
C LEU A 903 32.19 19.08 -11.95
N LEU A 904 31.75 17.88 -12.28
CA LEU A 904 30.88 17.06 -11.45
C LEU A 904 31.58 15.72 -11.18
N THR A 905 31.98 15.50 -9.93
CA THR A 905 32.88 14.41 -9.55
C THR A 905 32.58 13.88 -8.16
N LYS A 906 33.10 12.69 -7.84
CA LYS A 906 33.01 12.13 -6.50
C LYS A 906 33.96 12.83 -5.52
N LYS A 907 33.54 12.92 -4.26
CA LYS A 907 34.38 13.39 -3.14
C LYS A 907 35.70 12.61 -3.11
N GLY A 908 36.80 13.34 -2.92
CA GLY A 908 38.14 12.76 -2.84
C GLY A 908 38.77 12.35 -4.18
N ARG A 909 38.02 12.32 -5.30
CA ARG A 909 38.62 12.12 -6.64
C ARG A 909 39.20 13.40 -7.23
N PHE A 910 38.85 14.54 -6.63
CA PHE A 910 39.33 15.86 -6.94
C PHE A 910 39.66 16.60 -5.63
N SER A 911 40.70 17.42 -5.62
CA SER A 911 41.17 18.15 -4.43
C SER A 911 41.15 19.66 -4.66
N GLU A 912 41.17 20.45 -3.59
CA GLU A 912 41.25 21.92 -3.68
C GLU A 912 42.59 22.42 -4.25
N ASN A 913 43.63 21.59 -4.22
CA ASN A 913 44.95 21.90 -4.74
C ASN A 913 45.17 21.14 -6.06
N VAL A 914 44.97 21.83 -7.18
CA VAL A 914 45.07 21.24 -8.52
C VAL A 914 46.27 21.86 -9.22
N VAL A 915 47.21 21.01 -9.65
CA VAL A 915 48.36 21.45 -10.45
C VAL A 915 47.83 22.08 -11.74
N GLY A 916 48.14 23.36 -11.96
CA GLY A 916 47.67 24.14 -13.12
C GLY A 916 46.47 25.07 -12.88
N PHE A 917 45.90 25.09 -11.67
CA PHE A 917 44.91 26.10 -11.27
C PHE A 917 45.54 27.09 -10.27
N ASN A 918 45.46 28.38 -10.57
CA ASN A 918 46.03 29.44 -9.73
C ASN A 918 45.10 29.92 -8.59
N TYR A 919 43.87 29.39 -8.51
CA TYR A 919 42.83 29.85 -7.59
C TYR A 919 42.03 28.68 -7.02
N LYS A 920 41.47 28.90 -5.82
CA LYS A 920 40.70 27.88 -5.10
C LYS A 920 39.35 27.62 -5.80
N PRO A 921 38.97 26.36 -6.02
CA PRO A 921 37.69 26.03 -6.61
C PRO A 921 36.53 26.29 -5.65
N ILE A 922 35.36 26.60 -6.21
CA ILE A 922 34.14 26.87 -5.44
C ILE A 922 33.24 25.64 -5.48
N VAL A 923 32.89 25.11 -4.32
CA VAL A 923 31.84 24.10 -4.19
C VAL A 923 30.48 24.78 -4.33
N ILE A 924 29.75 24.49 -5.40
CA ILE A 924 28.41 25.02 -5.61
C ILE A 924 27.41 24.25 -4.76
N GLU A 925 27.46 22.93 -4.84
CA GLU A 925 26.55 22.05 -4.10
C GLU A 925 27.16 20.67 -3.93
N GLU A 926 26.86 20.04 -2.79
CA GLU A 926 27.22 18.65 -2.50
C GLU A 926 25.96 17.82 -2.29
N ARG A 927 25.94 16.63 -2.89
CA ARG A 927 24.88 15.64 -2.72
C ARG A 927 25.51 14.26 -2.55
N GLY A 928 25.33 13.67 -1.37
CA GLY A 928 25.97 12.39 -1.03
C GLY A 928 27.49 12.44 -1.25
N ASP A 929 27.98 11.53 -2.07
CA ASP A 929 29.39 11.41 -2.41
C ASP A 929 29.80 12.22 -3.65
N TRP A 930 28.92 13.06 -4.20
CA TRP A 930 29.19 13.86 -5.39
C TRP A 930 29.21 15.36 -5.09
N VAL A 931 30.04 16.07 -5.85
CA VAL A 931 30.26 17.50 -5.71
C VAL A 931 30.22 18.15 -7.08
N LEU A 932 29.49 19.27 -7.15
CA LEU A 932 29.49 20.19 -8.29
C LEU A 932 30.47 21.34 -8.01
N TRP A 933 31.58 21.32 -8.71
CA TRP A 933 32.64 22.31 -8.62
C TRP A 933 32.50 23.37 -9.71
N TYR A 934 32.77 24.60 -9.33
CA TYR A 934 32.86 25.74 -10.23
C TYR A 934 34.24 26.39 -10.12
N PHE A 935 34.86 26.60 -11.27
CA PHE A 935 36.11 27.29 -11.43
C PHE A 935 35.83 28.55 -12.23
N ILE A 936 36.08 29.70 -11.61
CA ILE A 936 36.10 30.98 -12.33
C ILE A 936 37.10 30.90 -13.48
N SER A 937 36.95 31.75 -14.49
CA SER A 937 37.98 31.88 -15.53
C SER A 937 39.16 32.70 -15.01
N GLN A 938 40.36 32.51 -15.57
CA GLN A 938 41.52 33.36 -15.24
C GLN A 938 41.21 34.85 -15.49
N LYS A 939 40.45 35.19 -16.55
CA LYS A 939 39.97 36.55 -16.82
C LYS A 939 39.11 37.13 -15.68
N GLU A 940 38.20 36.32 -15.12
CA GLU A 940 37.37 36.76 -13.98
C GLU A 940 38.19 36.92 -12.71
N TYR A 941 39.19 36.07 -12.51
CA TYR A 941 40.14 36.22 -11.40
C TYR A 941 40.97 37.49 -11.54
N ASP A 942 41.57 37.73 -12.70
CA ASP A 942 42.37 38.93 -12.98
C ASP A 942 41.53 40.21 -12.77
N ALA A 943 40.25 40.20 -13.17
CA ALA A 943 39.31 41.30 -12.95
C ALA A 943 38.96 41.52 -11.45
N GLN A 944 39.04 40.49 -10.61
CA GLN A 944 38.81 40.59 -9.16
C GLN A 944 40.07 41.07 -8.41
N VAL A 945 41.26 40.74 -8.92
CA VAL A 945 42.56 41.12 -8.32
C VAL A 945 43.00 42.52 -8.75
N ALA A 946 42.52 43.02 -9.90
CA ALA A 946 42.80 44.37 -10.39
C ALA A 946 42.03 45.47 -9.62
N VAL A 947 42.30 45.63 -8.32
CA VAL A 947 42.16 46.92 -7.62
C VAL A 947 43.28 47.08 -6.58
N PRO A 948 44.36 47.80 -6.89
CA PRO A 948 45.06 48.60 -5.92
C PRO A 948 44.44 50.00 -5.92
N ALA A 949 44.10 50.50 -4.74
CA ALA A 949 43.72 51.89 -4.53
C ALA A 949 44.77 52.81 -5.16
N ALA A 950 44.29 53.82 -5.88
CA ALA A 950 45.11 54.94 -6.30
C ALA A 950 45.81 55.54 -5.06
N VAL A 951 47.11 55.30 -4.94
CA VAL A 951 47.98 56.18 -4.17
C VAL A 951 48.26 57.36 -5.09
N ASN A 952 47.87 58.54 -4.62
CA ASN A 952 47.98 59.81 -5.33
C ASN A 952 48.66 60.79 -4.36
N PRO A 953 49.58 61.68 -4.78
CA PRO A 953 50.40 61.69 -5.99
C PRO A 953 51.90 61.39 -5.73
#